data_AF-A0A9Q9ZJ94-F1
#
_entry.id   AF-A0A9Q9ZJ94-F1
#
_cell.length_a   1.000
_cell.length_b   1.000
_cell.length_c   1.000
_cell.angle_alpha   90.00
_cell.angle_beta   90.00
_cell.angle_gamma   90.00
#
_symmetry.space_group_name_H-M   'P 1'
#
loop_
_entity.id
_entity.type
_entity.pdbx_description
1 polymer ?
#
loop_
_entity_poly.entity_id
_entity_poly.type
_entity_poly.pdbx_seq_one_letter_code
_entity_poly.pdbx_strand_id
1 'polypeptide(L)'
;MSCCTWPKILDSDCCLHLTPAVACLTLEIWILHLQVNLRFGVRGPETRTGTETDTCTACAGTIILEFAALSRFTGDPTFEAHARRALDFLWEKRQRNSNLVGTTINIHSGEWVRRDSGVGAGIDSYYEYLLKAYILLGDDQFLQRFNTHYASIMKYISQPPLLLDVHIHKPLLPARTWMDSLLAFFPGLQVLKGDIRPAIETHEMLYQVTKKHNFLPEAFTTDFRVHWAQHPLRPEFAESTYFLYKATRDPYYLEVGRTILENLNRFARVPCGFAAMKDVRTGSHEDRMDSFFLAEMFKYLFLLFAEEEDLPFNVEDYIFTTEAHLLPLSLSTASNSQAPTLVNNMAGEELDDSNFEWTCPNTRLLFPDPAFPRNLREPIRSAVDKSCPHPTTHRDPGMGRPPLRAQDFMANNPEHLELLRRMGVSLIHLKDGRVQLVQHATQAVSAVAAEDGMRFMQEMMELSSQQQKEQLPPRAVQIISPPFFGRVVLTAGPAQFGMDLSKSSSGVRGFVTIAEPYNGCSVLSNGEIVAGRIALLQRGQCMFAEKARHIQKAGAIGGIVIDDNEGSSSDTAPLFQMAGDGRNTDDVTLPLLFLFHKEGNILLEALKEYREVEVLLSDKARDRESIFKGKALPGALLDGSTDGAEEEDCSTEEKDHTSPASSEPVHQSQVTIQEQTTDDSGVGPESVQPAEGLGSYVPVAVGEEPAVDGDHSSQSVDSLMADWEEDLEAFKQMEKDEL
;
A
#
# COMPACT_ATOMS: atom_id res chain seq x y z
N MET A 1 -5.06 -2.37 -4.72
CA MET A 1 -5.02 -3.83 -4.88
C MET A 1 -3.92 -4.54 -4.06
N SER A 2 -2.62 -4.47 -4.38
CA SER A 2 -1.63 -5.49 -3.92
C SER A 2 -1.18 -5.54 -2.44
N CYS A 3 -1.97 -5.08 -1.47
CA CYS A 3 -1.81 -5.44 -0.05
C CYS A 3 -2.78 -6.55 0.40
N CYS A 4 -3.78 -6.91 -0.40
CA CYS A 4 -4.84 -7.85 -0.05
C CYS A 4 -4.87 -9.08 -1.00
N THR A 5 -3.70 -9.64 -1.36
CA THR A 5 -3.63 -10.87 -2.16
C THR A 5 -4.07 -12.07 -1.32
N TRP A 6 -5.31 -12.50 -1.48
CA TRP A 6 -5.80 -13.74 -0.88
C TRP A 6 -5.18 -14.95 -1.58
N PRO A 7 -4.69 -15.98 -0.85
CA PRO A 7 -4.13 -17.17 -1.48
C PRO A 7 -5.20 -17.93 -2.26
N LYS A 8 -4.77 -18.60 -3.35
CA LYS A 8 -5.64 -19.41 -4.22
C LYS A 8 -6.58 -20.30 -3.39
N ILE A 9 -7.88 -20.04 -3.50
CA ILE A 9 -8.92 -20.84 -2.84
C ILE A 9 -9.08 -22.14 -3.62
N LEU A 10 -8.31 -23.16 -3.23
CA LEU A 10 -8.60 -24.55 -3.56
C LEU A 10 -9.57 -25.10 -2.52
N ASP A 11 -10.76 -25.46 -3.01
CA ASP A 11 -11.85 -26.16 -2.31
C ASP A 11 -12.41 -25.50 -1.03
N SER A 12 -13.54 -26.08 -0.59
CA SER A 12 -14.21 -25.73 0.67
C SER A 12 -13.28 -25.77 1.87
N ASP A 13 -12.23 -26.60 1.84
CA ASP A 13 -11.24 -26.72 2.92
C ASP A 13 -10.47 -25.42 3.18
N CYS A 14 -10.03 -24.67 2.16
CA CYS A 14 -9.32 -23.41 2.40
C CYS A 14 -10.26 -22.39 3.07
N CYS A 15 -11.51 -22.31 2.60
CA CYS A 15 -12.52 -21.46 3.23
C CYS A 15 -12.96 -21.95 4.61
N LEU A 16 -12.96 -23.26 4.88
CA LEU A 16 -13.13 -23.83 6.22
C LEU A 16 -11.98 -23.41 7.17
N HIS A 17 -10.74 -23.32 6.70
CA HIS A 17 -9.62 -22.76 7.49
C HIS A 17 -9.63 -21.23 7.60
N LEU A 18 -10.35 -20.54 6.71
CA LEU A 18 -10.74 -19.14 6.88
C LEU A 18 -11.96 -18.98 7.83
N THR A 19 -12.79 -20.02 8.05
CA THR A 19 -13.90 -19.90 9.01
C THR A 19 -13.44 -19.53 10.42
N PRO A 20 -12.28 -19.96 10.97
CA PRO A 20 -11.71 -19.37 12.19
C PRO A 20 -11.47 -17.85 12.16
N ALA A 21 -11.11 -17.24 11.03
CA ALA A 21 -10.96 -15.78 10.91
C ALA A 21 -12.33 -15.09 10.84
N VAL A 22 -13.28 -15.75 10.18
CA VAL A 22 -14.67 -15.35 10.00
C VAL A 22 -15.54 -15.63 11.26
N ALA A 23 -15.10 -16.51 12.15
CA ALA A 23 -15.73 -16.86 13.42
C ALA A 23 -15.02 -16.20 14.62
N CYS A 24 -13.80 -15.69 14.42
CA CYS A 24 -13.16 -14.72 15.31
C CYS A 24 -13.58 -13.27 15.02
N LEU A 25 -14.66 -13.05 14.25
CA LEU A 25 -15.46 -11.84 14.40
C LEU A 25 -15.85 -11.75 15.89
N THR A 26 -15.42 -10.70 16.57
CA THR A 26 -15.79 -10.50 17.98
C THR A 26 -17.30 -10.26 18.04
N LEU A 27 -17.95 -10.75 19.09
CA LEU A 27 -19.43 -10.74 19.23
C LEU A 27 -20.08 -9.35 19.17
N GLU A 28 -19.28 -8.28 19.14
CA GLU A 28 -19.69 -6.88 19.05
C GLU A 28 -19.23 -6.17 17.76
N ILE A 29 -18.21 -6.69 17.04
CA ILE A 29 -17.59 -6.00 15.87
C ILE A 29 -17.31 -7.01 14.75
N TRP A 30 -18.03 -6.85 13.64
CA TRP A 30 -18.02 -7.77 12.51
C TRP A 30 -16.97 -7.41 11.44
N ILE A 31 -15.73 -7.13 11.83
CA ILE A 31 -14.60 -6.90 10.91
C ILE A 31 -13.62 -8.09 10.93
N LEU A 32 -13.19 -8.52 9.75
CA LEU A 32 -12.20 -9.57 9.55
C LEU A 32 -10.80 -9.13 9.98
N HIS A 33 -10.05 -10.07 10.58
CA HIS A 33 -8.64 -9.86 10.91
C HIS A 33 -7.81 -9.85 9.63
N LEU A 34 -6.78 -8.98 9.56
CA LEU A 34 -5.92 -8.85 8.38
C LEU A 34 -5.07 -10.11 8.11
N GLN A 35 -4.77 -10.89 9.15
CA GLN A 35 -3.98 -12.12 9.06
C GLN A 35 -4.59 -13.24 9.90
N VAL A 36 -4.46 -14.47 9.42
CA VAL A 36 -4.83 -15.70 10.12
C VAL A 36 -3.78 -16.76 9.90
N ASN A 37 -3.40 -17.47 10.97
CA ASN A 37 -2.56 -18.64 10.85
C ASN A 37 -3.41 -19.84 10.37
N LEU A 38 -3.19 -20.32 9.15
CA LEU A 38 -4.00 -21.42 8.58
C LEU A 38 -3.97 -22.71 9.41
N ARG A 39 -2.91 -22.96 10.20
CA ARG A 39 -2.79 -24.17 11.04
C ARG A 39 -3.38 -24.00 12.44
N PHE A 40 -3.27 -22.80 13.03
CA PHE A 40 -3.60 -22.55 14.43
C PHE A 40 -4.81 -21.60 14.62
N GLY A 41 -5.38 -21.08 13.53
CA GLY A 41 -6.45 -20.08 13.55
C GLY A 41 -5.96 -18.69 13.98
N VAL A 42 -6.90 -17.83 14.40
CA VAL A 42 -6.57 -16.47 14.88
C VAL A 42 -6.15 -16.45 16.34
N ARG A 43 -6.73 -17.30 17.21
CA ARG A 43 -6.55 -17.25 18.67
C ARG A 43 -5.73 -18.42 19.22
N GLY A 44 -4.53 -18.14 19.71
CA GLY A 44 -3.72 -19.08 20.48
C GLY A 44 -2.30 -18.54 20.74
N PRO A 45 -1.56 -19.10 21.71
CA PRO A 45 -0.17 -18.68 21.98
C PRO A 45 0.79 -19.02 20.82
N GLU A 46 0.42 -19.95 19.94
CA GLU A 46 1.22 -20.39 18.80
C GLU A 46 0.84 -19.72 17.47
N THR A 47 -0.27 -18.97 17.39
CA THR A 47 -0.78 -18.42 16.11
C THR A 47 0.16 -17.36 15.53
N ARG A 48 0.74 -16.50 16.37
CA ARG A 48 1.50 -15.29 15.99
C ARG A 48 0.71 -14.32 15.09
N THR A 49 -0.61 -14.43 15.10
CA THR A 49 -1.59 -13.59 14.40
C THR A 49 -2.70 -13.24 15.38
N GLY A 50 -3.48 -12.21 15.12
CA GLY A 50 -4.49 -11.69 16.06
C GLY A 50 -3.94 -10.62 17.01
N THR A 51 -2.74 -10.11 16.74
CA THR A 51 -2.19 -8.89 17.36
C THR A 51 -2.40 -7.64 16.49
N GLU A 52 -2.80 -7.84 15.22
CA GLU A 52 -3.03 -6.79 14.24
C GLU A 52 -4.33 -6.07 14.59
N THR A 53 -4.25 -4.83 15.07
CA THR A 53 -5.44 -4.07 15.48
C THR A 53 -6.16 -3.39 14.32
N ASP A 54 -5.54 -3.33 13.13
CA ASP A 54 -5.92 -2.44 12.03
C ASP A 54 -6.03 -3.23 10.71
N THR A 55 -7.03 -2.89 9.88
CA THR A 55 -7.20 -3.42 8.53
C THR A 55 -7.64 -2.32 7.57
N CYS A 56 -7.42 -2.49 6.25
CA CYS A 56 -7.92 -1.54 5.26
C CYS A 56 -9.34 -1.87 4.80
N THR A 57 -10.05 -0.86 4.30
CA THR A 57 -11.45 -0.97 3.87
C THR A 57 -11.63 -1.97 2.72
N ALA A 58 -10.66 -2.01 1.79
CA ALA A 58 -10.59 -3.03 0.75
C ALA A 58 -10.48 -4.46 1.33
N CYS A 59 -9.45 -4.74 2.15
CA CYS A 59 -9.27 -6.06 2.78
C CYS A 59 -10.49 -6.51 3.61
N ALA A 60 -11.24 -5.58 4.23
CA ALA A 60 -12.44 -5.90 4.99
C ALA A 60 -13.72 -6.06 4.14
N GLY A 61 -13.80 -5.44 2.96
CA GLY A 61 -15.00 -5.40 2.12
C GLY A 61 -15.00 -6.31 0.89
N THR A 62 -13.82 -6.76 0.45
CA THR A 62 -13.63 -7.42 -0.85
C THR A 62 -13.63 -8.94 -0.74
N ILE A 63 -14.75 -9.51 -0.27
CA ILE A 63 -14.94 -10.98 -0.10
C ILE A 63 -16.35 -11.47 -0.52
N ILE A 64 -17.34 -10.56 -0.66
CA ILE A 64 -18.74 -10.95 -0.87
C ILE A 64 -18.97 -11.77 -2.16
N LEU A 65 -18.22 -11.55 -3.23
CA LEU A 65 -18.40 -12.27 -4.50
C LEU A 65 -18.01 -13.75 -4.36
N GLU A 66 -16.83 -14.01 -3.83
CA GLU A 66 -16.26 -15.34 -3.64
C GLU A 66 -17.05 -16.13 -2.59
N PHE A 67 -17.42 -15.48 -1.48
CA PHE A 67 -18.17 -16.14 -0.41
C PHE A 67 -19.64 -16.38 -0.78
N ALA A 68 -20.27 -15.51 -1.58
CA ALA A 68 -21.58 -15.80 -2.15
C ALA A 68 -21.52 -16.94 -3.16
N ALA A 69 -20.55 -16.92 -4.09
CA ALA A 69 -20.34 -18.03 -5.03
C ALA A 69 -20.13 -19.36 -4.30
N LEU A 70 -19.25 -19.39 -3.29
CA LEU A 70 -19.03 -20.58 -2.46
C LEU A 70 -20.33 -21.03 -1.77
N SER A 71 -21.11 -20.12 -1.18
CA SER A 71 -22.38 -20.45 -0.53
C SER A 71 -23.39 -21.07 -1.50
N ARG A 72 -23.41 -20.63 -2.76
CA ARG A 72 -24.27 -21.20 -3.81
C ARG A 72 -23.76 -22.56 -4.30
N PHE A 73 -22.44 -22.78 -4.37
CA PHE A 73 -21.86 -24.06 -4.77
C PHE A 73 -21.96 -25.14 -3.67
N THR A 74 -21.79 -24.78 -2.39
CA THR A 74 -21.85 -25.72 -1.26
C THR A 74 -23.26 -25.91 -0.70
N GLY A 75 -24.15 -24.94 -0.92
CA GLY A 75 -25.46 -24.88 -0.26
C GLY A 75 -25.43 -24.36 1.18
N ASP A 76 -24.26 -23.99 1.71
CA ASP A 76 -24.10 -23.41 3.06
C ASP A 76 -24.17 -21.87 3.01
N PRO A 77 -25.22 -21.22 3.54
CA PRO A 77 -25.35 -19.76 3.53
C PRO A 77 -24.36 -19.05 4.47
N THR A 78 -23.60 -19.79 5.28
CA THR A 78 -22.69 -19.24 6.30
C THR A 78 -21.70 -18.25 5.69
N PHE A 79 -21.07 -18.57 4.55
CA PHE A 79 -20.04 -17.72 3.98
C PHE A 79 -20.61 -16.35 3.54
N GLU A 80 -21.68 -16.32 2.74
CA GLU A 80 -22.35 -15.08 2.31
C GLU A 80 -22.81 -14.26 3.52
N ALA A 81 -23.44 -14.90 4.51
CA ALA A 81 -23.98 -14.23 5.69
C ALA A 81 -22.90 -13.56 6.57
N HIS A 82 -21.65 -14.02 6.51
CA HIS A 82 -20.54 -13.37 7.19
C HIS A 82 -19.93 -12.22 6.36
N ALA A 83 -19.71 -12.42 5.05
CA ALA A 83 -19.21 -11.36 4.17
C ALA A 83 -20.17 -10.17 4.08
N ARG A 84 -21.48 -10.43 4.05
CA ARG A 84 -22.54 -9.40 4.07
C ARG A 84 -22.48 -8.54 5.34
N ARG A 85 -22.34 -9.17 6.52
CA ARG A 85 -22.21 -8.45 7.81
C ARG A 85 -20.98 -7.54 7.88
N ALA A 86 -19.87 -7.91 7.24
CA ALA A 86 -18.70 -7.05 7.15
C ALA A 86 -18.99 -5.79 6.31
N LEU A 87 -19.69 -5.92 5.18
CA LEU A 87 -20.14 -4.79 4.36
C LEU A 87 -21.21 -3.93 5.06
N ASP A 88 -22.10 -4.54 5.84
CA ASP A 88 -23.06 -3.83 6.69
C ASP A 88 -22.35 -2.96 7.73
N PHE A 89 -21.35 -3.51 8.41
CA PHE A 89 -20.55 -2.79 9.39
C PHE A 89 -19.77 -1.61 8.76
N LEU A 90 -19.10 -1.83 7.62
CA LEU A 90 -18.38 -0.76 6.90
C LEU A 90 -19.33 0.36 6.45
N TRP A 91 -20.54 0.00 6.00
CA TRP A 91 -21.58 0.95 5.63
C TRP A 91 -22.04 1.79 6.83
N GLU A 92 -22.27 1.19 8.00
CA GLU A 92 -22.65 1.91 9.23
C GLU A 92 -21.56 2.88 9.70
N LYS A 93 -20.29 2.54 9.51
CA LYS A 93 -19.15 3.37 9.91
C LYS A 93 -18.85 4.56 8.98
N ARG A 94 -19.57 4.72 7.85
CA ARG A 94 -19.40 5.88 6.95
C ARG A 94 -19.63 7.23 7.66
N GLN A 95 -18.90 8.27 7.25
CA GLN A 95 -19.09 9.60 7.83
C GLN A 95 -20.42 10.21 7.38
N ARG A 96 -21.36 10.42 8.31
CA ARG A 96 -22.76 10.83 8.03
C ARG A 96 -22.93 12.03 7.11
N ASN A 97 -22.03 13.01 7.17
CA ASN A 97 -22.15 14.26 6.39
C ASN A 97 -21.58 14.16 4.96
N SER A 98 -20.69 13.21 4.71
CA SER A 98 -19.98 13.06 3.44
C SER A 98 -20.22 11.71 2.76
N ASN A 99 -20.82 10.73 3.46
CA ASN A 99 -20.91 9.32 3.08
C ASN A 99 -19.56 8.70 2.63
N LEU A 100 -18.43 9.26 3.05
CA LEU A 100 -17.10 8.71 2.77
C LEU A 100 -16.68 7.75 3.89
N VAL A 101 -15.87 6.76 3.52
CA VAL A 101 -15.23 5.77 4.41
C VAL A 101 -13.72 6.03 4.46
N GLY A 102 -13.07 5.73 5.59
CA GLY A 102 -11.62 5.90 5.71
C GLY A 102 -10.83 4.80 4.97
N THR A 103 -9.50 4.93 4.94
CA THR A 103 -8.61 3.94 4.32
C THR A 103 -8.27 2.79 5.28
N THR A 104 -8.24 3.04 6.59
CA THR A 104 -7.87 2.03 7.60
C THR A 104 -8.76 2.14 8.82
N ILE A 105 -9.34 1.02 9.22
CA ILE A 105 -10.24 0.86 10.36
C ILE A 105 -9.61 -0.06 11.39
N ASN A 106 -9.81 0.27 12.66
CA ASN A 106 -9.37 -0.57 13.76
C ASN A 106 -10.41 -1.68 14.03
N ILE A 107 -9.98 -2.95 14.05
CA ILE A 107 -10.88 -4.12 14.17
C ILE A 107 -11.47 -4.30 15.58
N HIS A 108 -10.89 -3.68 16.61
CA HIS A 108 -11.34 -3.83 18.01
C HIS A 108 -12.21 -2.66 18.52
N SER A 109 -12.16 -1.50 17.86
CA SER A 109 -12.99 -0.32 18.18
C SER A 109 -13.97 0.03 17.06
N GLY A 110 -13.70 -0.43 15.83
CA GLY A 110 -14.42 -0.01 14.63
C GLY A 110 -14.17 1.47 14.26
N GLU A 111 -13.12 2.10 14.79
CA GLU A 111 -12.84 3.51 14.53
C GLU A 111 -11.85 3.70 13.37
N TRP A 112 -12.03 4.79 12.62
CA TRP A 112 -11.14 5.13 11.50
C TRP A 112 -9.78 5.64 12.01
N VAL A 113 -8.75 4.82 11.84
CA VAL A 113 -7.35 5.14 12.11
C VAL A 113 -6.81 6.06 11.01
N ARG A 114 -6.97 5.66 9.75
CA ARG A 114 -6.65 6.48 8.58
C ARG A 114 -7.92 7.06 7.98
N ARG A 115 -8.03 8.39 8.10
CA ARG A 115 -9.26 9.19 7.83
C ARG A 115 -9.21 9.92 6.49
N ASP A 116 -8.21 9.63 5.68
CA ASP A 116 -8.14 9.87 4.24
C ASP A 116 -9.06 8.89 3.49
N SER A 117 -9.66 9.39 2.42
CA SER A 117 -10.62 8.70 1.58
C SER A 117 -10.42 9.12 0.13
N GLY A 118 -10.41 8.14 -0.75
CA GLY A 118 -10.15 8.28 -2.18
C GLY A 118 -10.66 7.05 -2.90
N VAL A 119 -10.33 6.93 -4.18
CA VAL A 119 -10.60 5.70 -4.96
C VAL A 119 -9.38 4.79 -5.07
N GLY A 120 -8.22 5.21 -4.58
CA GLY A 120 -6.96 4.46 -4.68
C GLY A 120 -6.74 3.44 -3.56
N ALA A 121 -5.47 3.24 -3.23
CA ALA A 121 -4.95 2.13 -2.45
C ALA A 121 -5.66 1.93 -1.09
N GLY A 122 -6.31 0.78 -0.92
CA GLY A 122 -6.87 0.33 0.37
C GLY A 122 -8.34 0.69 0.59
N ILE A 123 -8.99 1.32 -0.39
CA ILE A 123 -10.45 1.48 -0.47
C ILE A 123 -10.97 0.97 -1.82
N ASP A 124 -10.25 1.26 -2.92
CA ASP A 124 -10.38 0.67 -4.26
C ASP A 124 -11.48 -0.43 -4.40
N SER A 125 -11.17 -1.67 -4.04
CA SER A 125 -12.01 -2.83 -4.32
C SER A 125 -13.27 -2.97 -3.44
N TYR A 126 -13.43 -2.16 -2.38
CA TYR A 126 -14.68 -2.08 -1.62
C TYR A 126 -15.80 -1.45 -2.47
N TYR A 127 -15.50 -0.36 -3.19
CA TYR A 127 -16.49 0.27 -4.08
C TYR A 127 -16.82 -0.62 -5.28
N GLU A 128 -15.81 -1.31 -5.80
CA GLU A 128 -15.95 -2.30 -6.86
C GLU A 128 -16.93 -3.41 -6.47
N TYR A 129 -16.77 -3.99 -5.27
CA TYR A 129 -17.59 -5.11 -4.82
C TYR A 129 -19.02 -4.71 -4.47
N LEU A 130 -19.29 -3.45 -4.10
CA LEU A 130 -20.66 -2.99 -3.97
C LEU A 130 -21.40 -3.00 -5.31
N LEU A 131 -20.81 -2.52 -6.41
CA LEU A 131 -21.47 -2.60 -7.72
C LEU A 131 -21.53 -4.04 -8.24
N LYS A 132 -20.42 -4.77 -8.17
CA LYS A 132 -20.35 -6.15 -8.70
C LYS A 132 -21.21 -7.13 -7.90
N ALA A 133 -21.43 -6.93 -6.60
CA ALA A 133 -22.34 -7.76 -5.80
C ALA A 133 -23.81 -7.49 -6.15
N TYR A 134 -24.20 -6.26 -6.52
CA TYR A 134 -25.51 -6.01 -7.09
C TYR A 134 -25.70 -6.81 -8.39
N ILE A 135 -24.73 -6.76 -9.30
CA ILE A 135 -24.79 -7.48 -10.59
C ILE A 135 -24.88 -9.01 -10.37
N LEU A 136 -24.12 -9.57 -9.42
CA LEU A 136 -24.09 -11.02 -9.18
C LEU A 136 -25.27 -11.55 -8.33
N LEU A 137 -25.77 -10.75 -7.37
CA LEU A 137 -26.75 -11.20 -6.37
C LEU A 137 -28.15 -10.61 -6.56
N GLY A 138 -28.31 -9.56 -7.38
CA GLY A 138 -29.59 -8.90 -7.63
C GLY A 138 -30.17 -8.14 -6.43
N ASP A 139 -29.33 -7.75 -5.46
CA ASP A 139 -29.77 -7.09 -4.22
C ASP A 139 -29.55 -5.57 -4.29
N ASP A 140 -30.65 -4.83 -4.41
CA ASP A 140 -30.71 -3.37 -4.52
C ASP A 140 -29.99 -2.63 -3.38
N GLN A 141 -29.81 -3.24 -2.21
CA GLN A 141 -29.05 -2.61 -1.13
C GLN A 141 -27.61 -2.33 -1.54
N PHE A 142 -26.97 -3.24 -2.28
CA PHE A 142 -25.60 -3.02 -2.74
C PHE A 142 -25.52 -1.87 -3.76
N LEU A 143 -26.50 -1.77 -4.67
CA LEU A 143 -26.61 -0.66 -5.61
C LEU A 143 -26.86 0.68 -4.90
N GLN A 144 -27.76 0.72 -3.91
CA GLN A 144 -28.03 1.92 -3.12
C GLN A 144 -26.78 2.42 -2.40
N ARG A 145 -26.02 1.50 -1.77
CA ARG A 145 -24.75 1.82 -1.08
C ARG A 145 -23.70 2.32 -2.07
N PHE A 146 -23.54 1.64 -3.20
CA PHE A 146 -22.64 2.05 -4.28
C PHE A 146 -22.98 3.44 -4.81
N ASN A 147 -24.23 3.70 -5.20
CA ASN A 147 -24.66 4.99 -5.73
C ASN A 147 -24.48 6.13 -4.70
N THR A 148 -24.72 5.85 -3.41
CA THR A 148 -24.47 6.82 -2.33
C THR A 148 -22.99 7.18 -2.21
N HIS A 149 -22.10 6.20 -2.24
CA HIS A 149 -20.66 6.44 -2.23
C HIS A 149 -20.19 7.11 -3.53
N TYR A 150 -20.69 6.69 -4.69
CA TYR A 150 -20.35 7.26 -6.01
C TYR A 150 -20.70 8.74 -6.09
N ALA A 151 -21.90 9.14 -5.66
CA ALA A 151 -22.30 10.54 -5.61
C ALA A 151 -21.35 11.39 -4.74
N SER A 152 -20.86 10.83 -3.64
CA SER A 152 -19.86 11.49 -2.78
C SER A 152 -18.46 11.53 -3.38
N ILE A 153 -18.01 10.47 -4.04
CA ILE A 153 -16.73 10.44 -4.78
C ILE A 153 -16.74 11.52 -5.87
N MET A 154 -17.79 11.55 -6.69
CA MET A 154 -17.93 12.53 -7.77
C MET A 154 -18.06 13.98 -7.28
N LYS A 155 -18.49 14.19 -6.03
CA LYS A 155 -18.66 15.51 -5.41
C LYS A 155 -17.40 16.04 -4.70
N TYR A 156 -16.59 15.15 -4.11
CA TYR A 156 -15.49 15.54 -3.21
C TYR A 156 -14.10 15.11 -3.68
N ILE A 157 -13.98 13.90 -4.26
CA ILE A 157 -12.70 13.30 -4.69
C ILE A 157 -12.42 13.63 -6.16
N SER A 158 -13.45 13.58 -7.01
CA SER A 158 -13.34 13.85 -8.44
C SER A 158 -13.23 15.34 -8.73
N GLN A 159 -12.10 15.74 -9.32
CA GLN A 159 -11.85 17.08 -9.86
C GLN A 159 -11.29 16.92 -11.28
N PRO A 160 -12.17 16.62 -12.29
CA PRO A 160 -11.72 16.12 -13.59
C PRO A 160 -10.60 16.96 -14.23
N PRO A 161 -9.50 16.33 -14.69
CA PRO A 161 -9.30 14.89 -14.83
C PRO A 161 -8.68 14.17 -13.59
N LEU A 162 -8.51 14.85 -12.47
CA LEU A 162 -7.80 14.35 -11.28
C LEU A 162 -8.77 13.68 -10.29
N LEU A 163 -8.31 12.62 -9.62
CA LEU A 163 -9.00 11.98 -8.49
C LEU A 163 -8.11 12.08 -7.24
N LEU A 164 -8.44 12.96 -6.29
CA LEU A 164 -7.57 13.27 -5.15
C LEU A 164 -8.17 12.85 -3.82
N ASP A 165 -7.36 12.20 -2.99
CA ASP A 165 -7.75 11.78 -1.65
C ASP A 165 -8.09 12.99 -0.76
N VAL A 166 -9.20 12.91 -0.02
CA VAL A 166 -9.72 13.94 0.89
C VAL A 166 -9.93 13.39 2.29
N HIS A 167 -10.04 14.27 3.29
CA HIS A 167 -10.38 13.84 4.65
C HIS A 167 -11.89 13.59 4.83
N ILE A 168 -12.30 12.42 5.33
CA ILE A 168 -13.73 12.05 5.49
C ILE A 168 -14.54 13.11 6.27
N HIS A 169 -13.94 13.71 7.31
CA HIS A 169 -14.54 14.72 8.18
C HIS A 169 -14.53 16.13 7.58
N LYS A 170 -13.61 16.42 6.66
CA LYS A 170 -13.40 17.73 6.01
C LYS A 170 -13.13 17.51 4.52
N PRO A 171 -14.13 17.05 3.75
CA PRO A 171 -13.92 16.54 2.39
C PRO A 171 -13.59 17.63 1.35
N LEU A 172 -13.50 18.90 1.77
CA LEU A 172 -12.98 20.01 0.96
C LEU A 172 -11.46 20.21 1.12
N LEU A 173 -10.81 19.45 2.00
CA LEU A 173 -9.36 19.48 2.20
C LEU A 173 -8.73 18.21 1.60
N PRO A 174 -7.77 18.34 0.67
CA PRO A 174 -7.02 17.20 0.17
C PRO A 174 -6.19 16.61 1.31
N ALA A 175 -6.24 15.29 1.47
CA ALA A 175 -5.43 14.54 2.41
C ALA A 175 -4.05 14.18 1.83
N ARG A 176 -3.94 14.11 0.50
CA ARG A 176 -2.69 13.83 -0.23
C ARG A 176 -2.52 14.78 -1.42
N THR A 177 -1.28 14.94 -1.89
CA THR A 177 -0.91 15.80 -3.05
C THR A 177 -0.49 14.99 -4.28
N TRP A 178 -0.71 13.68 -4.23
CA TRP A 178 -0.35 12.69 -5.24
C TRP A 178 -1.46 11.66 -5.37
N MET A 179 -1.47 10.98 -6.51
CA MET A 179 -2.35 9.89 -6.91
C MET A 179 -1.53 8.61 -6.99
N ASP A 180 -2.06 7.47 -6.53
CA ASP A 180 -1.46 6.16 -6.82
C ASP A 180 -1.83 5.66 -8.22
N SER A 181 -1.14 4.63 -8.71
CA SER A 181 -1.51 3.95 -9.96
C SER A 181 -2.75 3.07 -9.82
N LEU A 182 -3.10 2.67 -8.59
CA LEU A 182 -4.18 1.71 -8.31
C LEU A 182 -5.55 2.29 -8.65
N LEU A 183 -5.75 3.60 -8.54
CA LEU A 183 -6.98 4.29 -9.01
C LEU A 183 -7.32 4.04 -10.49
N ALA A 184 -6.40 3.49 -11.29
CA ALA A 184 -6.59 3.26 -12.71
C ALA A 184 -7.69 2.25 -13.06
N PHE A 185 -8.23 1.48 -12.10
CA PHE A 185 -9.41 0.61 -12.29
C PHE A 185 -10.73 1.41 -12.32
N PHE A 186 -10.75 2.59 -11.69
CA PHE A 186 -11.97 3.35 -11.45
C PHE A 186 -12.71 3.76 -12.75
N PRO A 187 -12.03 4.12 -13.86
CA PRO A 187 -12.69 4.30 -15.15
C PRO A 187 -13.44 3.05 -15.66
N GLY A 188 -12.90 1.84 -15.45
CA GLY A 188 -13.59 0.58 -15.74
C GLY A 188 -14.85 0.40 -14.89
N LEU A 189 -14.77 0.72 -13.58
CA LEU A 189 -15.93 0.72 -12.70
C LEU A 189 -16.98 1.78 -13.08
N GLN A 190 -16.55 2.95 -13.56
CA GLN A 190 -17.44 3.99 -14.10
C GLN A 190 -18.14 3.52 -15.38
N VAL A 191 -17.45 2.80 -16.26
CA VAL A 191 -18.06 2.15 -17.44
C VAL A 191 -19.10 1.11 -17.03
N LEU A 192 -18.81 0.26 -16.03
CA LEU A 192 -19.78 -0.71 -15.49
C LEU A 192 -21.02 -0.02 -14.89
N LYS A 193 -20.85 1.14 -14.24
CA LYS A 193 -21.98 1.98 -13.79
C LYS A 193 -22.77 2.60 -14.95
N GLY A 194 -22.13 2.80 -16.10
CA GLY A 194 -22.68 3.53 -17.25
C GLY A 194 -22.21 4.99 -17.40
N ASP A 195 -21.35 5.49 -16.51
CA ASP A 195 -20.86 6.86 -16.50
C ASP A 195 -19.59 7.02 -17.36
N ILE A 196 -19.77 6.89 -18.68
CA ILE A 196 -18.67 6.75 -19.65
C ILE A 196 -17.84 8.04 -19.81
N ARG A 197 -18.42 9.23 -19.60
CA ARG A 197 -17.70 10.50 -19.87
C ARG A 197 -16.53 10.75 -18.90
N PRO A 198 -16.71 10.73 -17.57
CA PRO A 198 -15.61 10.88 -16.62
C PRO A 198 -14.57 9.75 -16.75
N ALA A 199 -15.00 8.55 -17.14
CA ALA A 199 -14.11 7.43 -17.42
C ALA A 199 -13.15 7.74 -18.58
N ILE A 200 -13.65 8.30 -19.70
CA ILE A 200 -12.82 8.74 -20.82
C ILE A 200 -11.84 9.85 -20.39
N GLU A 201 -12.33 10.86 -19.65
CA GLU A 201 -11.52 12.00 -19.20
C GLU A 201 -10.36 11.55 -18.28
N THR A 202 -10.63 10.63 -17.34
CA THR A 202 -9.64 10.08 -16.39
C THR A 202 -8.67 9.11 -17.07
N HIS A 203 -9.18 8.21 -17.92
CA HIS A 203 -8.34 7.24 -18.66
C HIS A 203 -7.37 7.94 -19.62
N GLU A 204 -7.81 8.97 -20.33
CA GLU A 204 -6.92 9.75 -21.20
C GLU A 204 -5.80 10.43 -20.39
N MET A 205 -6.10 10.98 -19.20
CA MET A 205 -5.06 11.51 -18.31
C MET A 205 -4.03 10.44 -17.91
N LEU A 206 -4.47 9.25 -17.49
CA LEU A 206 -3.60 8.13 -17.15
C LEU A 206 -2.75 7.67 -18.34
N TYR A 207 -3.33 7.68 -19.55
CA TYR A 207 -2.61 7.34 -20.77
C TYR A 207 -1.53 8.36 -21.11
N GLN A 208 -1.78 9.66 -20.90
CA GLN A 208 -0.77 10.70 -21.11
C GLN A 208 0.37 10.62 -20.07
N VAL A 209 0.08 10.27 -18.81
CA VAL A 209 1.12 9.96 -17.81
C VAL A 209 1.94 8.74 -18.24
N THR A 210 1.28 7.67 -18.70
CA THR A 210 1.92 6.45 -19.20
C THR A 210 2.81 6.71 -20.42
N LYS A 211 2.36 7.54 -21.37
CA LYS A 211 3.17 7.98 -22.53
C LYS A 211 4.42 8.76 -22.14
N LYS A 212 4.34 9.59 -21.10
CA LYS A 212 5.47 10.39 -20.61
C LYS A 212 6.54 9.56 -19.91
N HIS A 213 6.15 8.52 -19.17
CA HIS A 213 7.05 7.72 -18.32
C HIS A 213 7.21 6.25 -18.77
N ASN A 214 6.69 5.88 -19.94
CA ASN A 214 6.54 4.53 -20.50
C ASN A 214 5.59 3.59 -19.73
N PHE A 215 5.57 3.68 -18.39
CA PHE A 215 4.58 3.02 -17.53
C PHE A 215 3.90 4.06 -16.63
N LEU A 216 2.73 3.72 -16.11
CA LEU A 216 2.08 4.48 -15.04
C LEU A 216 2.88 4.30 -13.74
N PRO A 217 3.52 5.35 -13.17
CA PRO A 217 4.29 5.21 -11.94
C PRO A 217 3.37 4.89 -10.75
N GLU A 218 3.83 4.07 -9.81
CA GLU A 218 3.06 3.66 -8.61
C GLU A 218 2.45 4.85 -7.84
N ALA A 219 3.10 6.01 -7.87
CA ALA A 219 2.44 7.28 -7.54
C ALA A 219 2.97 8.45 -8.37
N PHE A 220 2.08 9.40 -8.68
CA PHE A 220 2.39 10.63 -9.43
C PHE A 220 1.68 11.86 -8.86
N THR A 221 2.29 13.03 -8.98
CA THR A 221 1.72 14.31 -8.51
C THR A 221 0.71 14.91 -9.48
N THR A 222 -0.04 15.92 -9.04
CA THR A 222 -1.04 16.64 -9.86
C THR A 222 -0.46 17.35 -11.09
N ASP A 223 0.86 17.58 -11.15
CA ASP A 223 1.59 18.11 -12.30
C ASP A 223 2.23 17.00 -13.17
N PHE A 224 1.81 15.74 -12.98
CA PHE A 224 2.23 14.58 -13.76
C PHE A 224 3.73 14.28 -13.69
N ARG A 225 4.36 14.54 -12.53
CA ARG A 225 5.70 14.07 -12.19
C ARG A 225 5.62 12.76 -11.39
N VAL A 226 6.68 11.97 -11.49
CA VAL A 226 6.84 10.74 -10.71
C VAL A 226 7.03 11.09 -9.23
N HIS A 227 6.13 10.60 -8.37
CA HIS A 227 6.28 10.64 -6.91
C HIS A 227 6.96 9.37 -6.42
N TRP A 228 6.44 8.20 -6.81
CA TRP A 228 7.07 6.89 -6.63
C TRP A 228 7.26 6.22 -7.98
N ALA A 229 8.50 5.81 -8.25
CA ALA A 229 8.94 5.41 -9.57
C ALA A 229 8.83 3.92 -9.88
N GLN A 230 8.48 3.08 -8.89
CA GLN A 230 8.27 1.66 -9.16
C GLN A 230 7.03 1.45 -10.04
N HIS A 231 6.96 0.31 -10.71
CA HIS A 231 5.76 -0.19 -11.38
C HIS A 231 5.81 -1.72 -11.41
N PRO A 232 5.09 -2.41 -10.50
CA PRO A 232 5.10 -3.87 -10.38
C PRO A 232 4.15 -4.55 -11.39
N LEU A 233 4.14 -4.08 -12.65
CA LEU A 233 3.31 -4.61 -13.75
C LEU A 233 1.79 -4.58 -13.47
N ARG A 234 1.32 -3.42 -12.98
CA ARG A 234 -0.04 -3.10 -12.53
C ARG A 234 -1.13 -3.32 -13.62
N PRO A 235 -2.17 -4.14 -13.38
CA PRO A 235 -3.22 -4.44 -14.37
C PRO A 235 -4.29 -3.36 -14.55
N GLU A 236 -4.47 -2.47 -13.58
CA GLU A 236 -5.67 -1.63 -13.44
C GLU A 236 -5.89 -0.68 -14.63
N PHE A 237 -4.80 -0.23 -15.29
CA PHE A 237 -4.89 0.57 -16.52
C PHE A 237 -5.27 -0.26 -17.76
N ALA A 238 -4.88 -1.54 -17.83
CA ALA A 238 -5.29 -2.45 -18.88
C ALA A 238 -6.76 -2.87 -18.72
N GLU A 239 -7.22 -3.13 -17.50
CA GLU A 239 -8.63 -3.37 -17.15
C GLU A 239 -9.53 -2.24 -17.67
N SER A 240 -9.25 -0.99 -17.29
CA SER A 240 -10.04 0.16 -17.75
C SER A 240 -9.99 0.35 -19.26
N THR A 241 -8.87 0.01 -19.91
CA THR A 241 -8.74 0.04 -21.38
C THR A 241 -9.67 -1.00 -22.03
N TYR A 242 -9.74 -2.21 -21.47
CA TYR A 242 -10.65 -3.26 -21.91
C TYR A 242 -12.12 -2.84 -21.77
N PHE A 243 -12.57 -2.40 -20.58
CA PHE A 243 -13.96 -1.97 -20.39
C PHE A 243 -14.36 -0.79 -21.28
N LEU A 244 -13.49 0.21 -21.43
CA LEU A 244 -13.74 1.35 -22.34
C LEU A 244 -13.81 0.92 -23.81
N TYR A 245 -12.95 0.01 -24.27
CA TYR A 245 -13.06 -0.56 -25.62
C TYR A 245 -14.37 -1.31 -25.80
N LYS A 246 -14.71 -2.19 -24.86
CA LYS A 246 -15.91 -3.02 -24.93
C LYS A 246 -17.18 -2.16 -25.01
N ALA A 247 -17.26 -1.11 -24.20
CA ALA A 247 -18.38 -0.17 -24.20
C ALA A 247 -18.44 0.69 -25.47
N THR A 248 -17.34 1.34 -25.87
CA THR A 248 -17.35 2.33 -26.97
C THR A 248 -17.12 1.74 -28.36
N ARG A 249 -16.49 0.56 -28.44
CA ARG A 249 -15.89 -0.04 -29.65
C ARG A 249 -14.97 0.92 -30.43
N ASP A 250 -14.39 1.92 -29.76
CA ASP A 250 -13.48 2.89 -30.36
C ASP A 250 -12.08 2.26 -30.54
N PRO A 251 -11.55 2.17 -31.78
CA PRO A 251 -10.25 1.54 -32.05
C PRO A 251 -9.07 2.25 -31.38
N TYR A 252 -9.24 3.47 -30.86
CA TYR A 252 -8.24 4.14 -30.03
C TYR A 252 -7.77 3.29 -28.85
N TYR A 253 -8.67 2.53 -28.20
CA TYR A 253 -8.31 1.69 -27.06
C TYR A 253 -7.46 0.48 -27.47
N LEU A 254 -7.57 0.01 -28.72
CA LEU A 254 -6.65 -0.97 -29.30
C LEU A 254 -5.25 -0.38 -29.50
N GLU A 255 -5.14 0.89 -29.90
CA GLU A 255 -3.85 1.60 -29.96
C GLU A 255 -3.23 1.79 -28.56
N VAL A 256 -4.04 2.04 -27.53
CA VAL A 256 -3.61 2.07 -26.12
C VAL A 256 -3.09 0.70 -25.70
N GLY A 257 -3.86 -0.36 -25.89
CA GLY A 257 -3.47 -1.73 -25.56
C GLY A 257 -2.19 -2.18 -26.27
N ARG A 258 -2.04 -1.79 -27.54
CA ARG A 258 -0.82 -2.02 -28.32
C ARG A 258 0.38 -1.30 -27.70
N THR A 259 0.21 -0.05 -27.26
CA THR A 259 1.26 0.71 -26.57
C THR A 259 1.66 0.04 -25.26
N ILE A 260 0.70 -0.51 -24.50
CA ILE A 260 0.98 -1.29 -23.28
C ILE A 260 1.82 -2.53 -23.63
N LEU A 261 1.41 -3.32 -24.63
CA LEU A 261 2.15 -4.51 -25.08
C LEU A 261 3.56 -4.19 -25.60
N GLU A 262 3.72 -3.12 -26.37
CA GLU A 262 5.03 -2.67 -26.87
C GLU A 262 5.95 -2.24 -25.71
N ASN A 263 5.42 -1.53 -24.71
CA ASN A 263 6.20 -1.13 -23.53
C ASN A 263 6.56 -2.32 -22.62
N LEU A 264 5.63 -3.25 -22.38
CA LEU A 264 5.90 -4.49 -21.65
C LEU A 264 7.03 -5.30 -22.33
N ASN A 265 6.95 -5.52 -23.64
CA ASN A 265 7.96 -6.29 -24.37
C ASN A 265 9.30 -5.55 -24.49
N ARG A 266 9.30 -4.22 -24.53
CA ARG A 266 10.52 -3.41 -24.67
C ARG A 266 11.27 -3.18 -23.36
N PHE A 267 10.54 -3.01 -22.26
CA PHE A 267 11.11 -2.54 -20.99
C PHE A 267 11.00 -3.55 -19.85
N ALA A 268 9.93 -4.36 -19.78
CA ALA A 268 9.73 -5.31 -18.67
C ALA A 268 10.14 -6.76 -19.02
N ARG A 269 10.28 -7.10 -20.31
CA ARG A 269 10.67 -8.44 -20.78
C ARG A 269 12.08 -8.81 -20.32
N VAL A 270 12.22 -9.99 -19.72
CA VAL A 270 13.49 -10.61 -19.30
C VAL A 270 13.57 -12.04 -19.85
N PRO A 271 14.75 -12.71 -19.86
CA PRO A 271 14.91 -14.02 -20.50
C PRO A 271 13.95 -15.11 -20.01
N CYS A 272 13.54 -15.06 -18.73
CA CYS A 272 12.63 -16.02 -18.09
C CYS A 272 11.18 -15.55 -17.98
N GLY A 273 10.81 -14.39 -18.53
CA GLY A 273 9.44 -13.84 -18.41
C GLY A 273 9.39 -12.32 -18.44
N PHE A 274 8.78 -11.73 -17.41
CA PHE A 274 8.68 -10.29 -17.22
C PHE A 274 9.08 -9.93 -15.78
N ALA A 275 9.72 -8.78 -15.58
CA ALA A 275 10.18 -8.29 -14.28
C ALA A 275 9.54 -6.95 -13.95
N ALA A 276 9.21 -6.74 -12.68
CA ALA A 276 8.76 -5.46 -12.15
C ALA A 276 9.77 -4.34 -12.43
N MET A 277 9.28 -3.12 -12.68
CA MET A 277 10.14 -1.96 -12.86
C MET A 277 10.42 -1.33 -11.48
N LYS A 278 11.69 -1.27 -11.09
CA LYS A 278 12.13 -0.60 -9.86
C LYS A 278 12.06 0.93 -9.98
N ASP A 279 12.42 1.46 -11.15
CA ASP A 279 12.30 2.88 -11.46
C ASP A 279 12.05 3.10 -12.96
N VAL A 280 10.81 3.46 -13.32
CA VAL A 280 10.33 3.70 -14.69
C VAL A 280 11.10 4.77 -15.45
N ARG A 281 11.81 5.69 -14.75
CA ARG A 281 12.63 6.75 -15.36
C ARG A 281 13.98 6.22 -15.84
N THR A 282 14.49 5.18 -15.16
CA THR A 282 15.81 4.56 -15.44
C THR A 282 15.69 3.30 -16.29
N GLY A 283 14.52 2.64 -16.28
CA GLY A 283 14.34 1.32 -16.88
C GLY A 283 14.96 0.17 -16.08
N SER A 284 15.29 0.40 -14.79
CA SER A 284 15.84 -0.65 -13.92
C SER A 284 14.78 -1.62 -13.41
N HIS A 285 15.14 -2.90 -13.31
CA HIS A 285 14.27 -3.98 -12.85
C HIS A 285 14.36 -4.24 -11.35
N GLU A 286 13.29 -4.78 -10.81
CA GLU A 286 13.24 -5.56 -9.57
C GLU A 286 12.99 -7.02 -9.96
N ASP A 287 13.74 -7.95 -9.38
CA ASP A 287 13.69 -9.39 -9.73
C ASP A 287 12.48 -10.07 -9.10
N ARG A 288 11.30 -9.72 -9.63
CA ARG A 288 9.98 -10.09 -9.14
C ARG A 288 8.96 -10.06 -10.28
N MET A 289 8.11 -11.08 -10.33
CA MET A 289 6.91 -11.11 -11.17
C MET A 289 5.73 -11.53 -10.27
N ASP A 290 4.78 -10.62 -10.07
CA ASP A 290 3.62 -10.88 -9.22
C ASP A 290 2.55 -11.72 -9.94
N SER A 291 1.78 -12.51 -9.18
CA SER A 291 0.79 -13.45 -9.74
C SER A 291 -0.33 -12.78 -10.54
N PHE A 292 -0.74 -11.57 -10.14
CA PHE A 292 -1.75 -10.78 -10.86
C PHE A 292 -1.31 -10.42 -12.28
N PHE A 293 -0.01 -10.43 -12.60
CA PHE A 293 0.45 -10.21 -13.97
C PHE A 293 -0.07 -11.29 -14.94
N LEU A 294 -0.15 -12.54 -14.46
CA LEU A 294 -0.70 -13.66 -15.22
C LEU A 294 -2.23 -13.71 -15.14
N ALA A 295 -2.79 -13.46 -13.95
CA ALA A 295 -4.24 -13.55 -13.74
C ALA A 295 -5.01 -12.40 -14.40
N GLU A 296 -4.45 -11.20 -14.44
CA GLU A 296 -5.15 -9.96 -14.83
C GLU A 296 -4.56 -9.34 -16.09
N MET A 297 -3.29 -8.92 -16.06
CA MET A 297 -2.67 -8.14 -17.15
C MET A 297 -2.78 -8.86 -18.49
N PHE A 298 -2.35 -10.13 -18.56
CA PHE A 298 -2.50 -10.91 -19.79
C PHE A 298 -3.95 -11.23 -20.13
N LYS A 299 -4.85 -11.39 -19.15
CA LYS A 299 -6.27 -11.66 -19.40
C LYS A 299 -6.96 -10.46 -20.05
N TYR A 300 -6.81 -9.26 -19.49
CA TYR A 300 -7.40 -8.04 -20.05
C TYR A 300 -6.79 -7.69 -21.41
N LEU A 301 -5.48 -7.89 -21.61
CA LEU A 301 -4.85 -7.67 -22.91
C LEU A 301 -5.27 -8.72 -23.95
N PHE A 302 -5.44 -9.99 -23.57
CA PHE A 302 -5.97 -11.02 -24.47
C PHE A 302 -7.42 -10.69 -24.89
N LEU A 303 -8.29 -10.42 -23.92
CA LEU A 303 -9.70 -10.09 -24.18
C LEU A 303 -9.91 -8.77 -24.93
N LEU A 304 -8.93 -7.85 -24.89
CA LEU A 304 -8.95 -6.61 -25.68
C LEU A 304 -8.70 -6.86 -27.18
N PHE A 305 -8.01 -7.95 -27.54
CA PHE A 305 -7.64 -8.26 -28.93
C PHE A 305 -8.30 -9.51 -29.52
N ALA A 306 -8.88 -10.39 -28.70
CA ALA A 306 -9.62 -11.56 -29.16
C ALA A 306 -10.90 -11.17 -29.92
N GLU A 307 -11.21 -11.87 -31.00
CA GLU A 307 -12.51 -11.77 -31.67
C GLU A 307 -13.55 -12.64 -30.94
N GLU A 308 -14.85 -12.42 -31.18
CA GLU A 308 -15.92 -13.15 -30.45
C GLU A 308 -15.92 -14.65 -30.82
N GLU A 309 -15.37 -14.98 -31.98
CA GLU A 309 -15.14 -16.31 -32.53
C GLU A 309 -13.95 -17.06 -31.89
N ASP A 310 -12.97 -16.35 -31.33
CA ASP A 310 -11.79 -16.95 -30.67
C ASP A 310 -12.09 -17.38 -29.22
N LEU A 311 -13.21 -16.92 -28.66
CA LEU A 311 -13.56 -17.11 -27.26
C LEU A 311 -14.37 -18.41 -27.06
N PRO A 312 -13.94 -19.34 -26.19
CA PRO A 312 -14.63 -20.62 -25.98
C PRO A 312 -15.97 -20.49 -25.25
N PHE A 313 -16.27 -19.31 -24.68
CA PHE A 313 -17.53 -18.96 -24.04
C PHE A 313 -17.77 -17.45 -24.14
N ASN A 314 -19.03 -17.04 -24.04
CA ASN A 314 -19.39 -15.63 -23.97
C ASN A 314 -18.99 -15.04 -22.61
N VAL A 315 -18.06 -14.10 -22.61
CA VAL A 315 -17.54 -13.44 -21.40
C VAL A 315 -18.61 -12.61 -20.68
N GLU A 316 -19.65 -12.16 -21.40
CA GLU A 316 -20.76 -11.39 -20.83
C GLU A 316 -21.66 -12.17 -19.87
N ASP A 317 -21.59 -13.50 -19.91
CA ASP A 317 -22.33 -14.37 -18.98
C ASP A 317 -21.62 -14.49 -17.62
N TYR A 318 -20.53 -13.74 -17.40
CA TYR A 318 -19.68 -13.76 -16.21
C TYR A 318 -19.42 -12.34 -15.67
N ILE A 319 -19.16 -12.26 -14.35
CA ILE A 319 -18.62 -11.07 -13.70
C ILE A 319 -17.16 -11.32 -13.29
N PHE A 320 -16.30 -10.33 -13.49
CA PHE A 320 -14.90 -10.36 -13.04
C PHE A 320 -14.79 -9.99 -11.57
N THR A 321 -14.06 -10.74 -10.75
CA THR A 321 -13.59 -10.29 -9.42
C THR A 321 -12.51 -9.20 -9.54
N THR A 322 -12.00 -8.71 -8.40
CA THR A 322 -10.91 -7.71 -8.39
C THR A 322 -9.56 -8.28 -8.87
N GLU A 323 -9.40 -9.61 -8.84
CA GLU A 323 -8.23 -10.35 -9.39
C GLU A 323 -8.58 -10.96 -10.77
N ALA A 324 -9.53 -10.34 -11.49
CA ALA A 324 -10.04 -10.73 -12.79
C ALA A 324 -10.56 -12.19 -12.91
N HIS A 325 -10.91 -12.87 -11.82
CA HIS A 325 -11.49 -14.22 -11.89
C HIS A 325 -12.96 -14.15 -12.34
N LEU A 326 -13.39 -15.12 -13.15
CA LEU A 326 -14.73 -15.13 -13.74
C LEU A 326 -15.70 -15.91 -12.85
N LEU A 327 -16.78 -15.25 -12.41
CA LEU A 327 -17.89 -15.88 -11.71
C LEU A 327 -19.14 -15.86 -12.60
N PRO A 328 -19.81 -17.00 -12.86
CA PRO A 328 -20.94 -17.03 -13.78
C PRO A 328 -22.17 -16.34 -13.20
N LEU A 329 -22.83 -15.50 -14.00
CA LEU A 329 -24.04 -14.75 -13.61
C LEU A 329 -25.23 -15.66 -13.28
N SER A 330 -25.19 -16.94 -13.69
CA SER A 330 -26.20 -17.95 -13.31
C SER A 330 -26.35 -18.12 -11.79
N LEU A 331 -25.31 -17.79 -11.00
CA LEU A 331 -25.33 -17.82 -9.54
C LEU A 331 -26.41 -16.90 -8.93
N SER A 332 -26.83 -15.85 -9.63
CA SER A 332 -27.94 -14.97 -9.24
C SER A 332 -29.27 -15.74 -9.09
N THR A 333 -29.52 -16.71 -9.98
CA THR A 333 -30.82 -17.37 -10.11
C THR A 333 -31.08 -18.47 -9.06
N ALA A 334 -30.04 -18.95 -8.39
CA ALA A 334 -30.11 -20.11 -7.50
C ALA A 334 -30.81 -19.86 -6.14
N SER A 335 -31.23 -18.62 -5.85
CA SER A 335 -31.68 -18.21 -4.50
C SER A 335 -33.19 -17.92 -4.37
N ASN A 336 -34.05 -18.46 -5.24
CA ASN A 336 -35.51 -18.23 -5.13
C ASN A 336 -36.28 -19.40 -4.47
N SER A 337 -35.63 -20.10 -3.53
CA SER A 337 -36.24 -21.08 -2.64
C SER A 337 -35.76 -20.84 -1.22
N GLN A 338 -36.67 -20.35 -0.36
CA GLN A 338 -36.48 -20.07 1.07
C GLN A 338 -35.71 -18.78 1.46
N ALA A 339 -36.29 -17.62 1.14
CA ALA A 339 -36.13 -16.43 1.99
C ALA A 339 -37.43 -16.23 2.82
N PRO A 340 -37.39 -16.18 4.17
CA PRO A 340 -38.57 -15.88 4.96
C PRO A 340 -38.91 -14.39 4.84
N THR A 341 -40.13 -14.07 4.42
CA THR A 341 -40.62 -12.70 4.28
C THR A 341 -40.74 -12.00 5.65
N LEU A 342 -39.69 -11.29 6.06
CA LEU A 342 -39.76 -10.30 7.14
C LEU A 342 -40.41 -9.03 6.62
N VAL A 343 -41.75 -9.03 6.57
CA VAL A 343 -42.53 -7.82 6.38
C VAL A 343 -42.35 -6.94 7.61
N ASN A 344 -41.55 -5.88 7.50
CA ASN A 344 -41.41 -4.87 8.54
C ASN A 344 -41.71 -3.50 7.97
N ASN A 345 -42.76 -2.86 8.50
CA ASN A 345 -43.27 -1.58 8.01
C ASN A 345 -42.31 -0.44 8.37
N MET A 346 -41.43 -0.06 7.44
CA MET A 346 -40.86 1.28 7.39
C MET A 346 -41.53 2.01 6.23
N ALA A 347 -41.97 3.25 6.47
CA ALA A 347 -42.62 4.06 5.44
C ALA A 347 -41.64 4.28 4.28
N GLY A 348 -42.08 3.96 3.06
CA GLY A 348 -41.24 4.13 1.88
C GLY A 348 -40.91 5.59 1.64
N GLU A 349 -39.63 5.92 1.70
CA GLU A 349 -39.09 6.92 0.77
C GLU A 349 -39.22 6.31 -0.63
N GLU A 350 -40.05 6.92 -1.48
CA GLU A 350 -40.14 6.53 -2.89
C GLU A 350 -38.75 6.66 -3.50
N LEU A 351 -38.12 5.53 -3.83
CA LEU A 351 -36.86 5.51 -4.56
C LEU A 351 -37.11 6.15 -5.93
N ASP A 352 -36.29 7.13 -6.28
CA ASP A 352 -36.35 7.79 -7.58
C ASP A 352 -35.95 6.79 -8.67
N ASP A 353 -36.96 6.22 -9.36
CA ASP A 353 -36.83 5.23 -10.44
C ASP A 353 -35.85 5.66 -11.54
N SER A 354 -35.60 6.97 -11.69
CA SER A 354 -34.62 7.48 -12.65
C SER A 354 -33.19 7.05 -12.36
N ASN A 355 -32.87 6.55 -11.15
CA ASN A 355 -31.56 5.93 -10.86
C ASN A 355 -31.45 4.47 -11.32
N PHE A 356 -32.56 3.78 -11.54
CA PHE A 356 -32.57 2.37 -11.96
C PHE A 356 -32.49 2.22 -13.48
N GLU A 357 -33.12 3.13 -14.26
CA GLU A 357 -33.16 3.07 -15.74
C GLU A 357 -31.77 3.06 -16.43
N TRP A 358 -30.69 3.45 -15.73
CA TRP A 358 -29.36 3.64 -16.32
C TRP A 358 -28.30 2.57 -15.98
N THR A 359 -28.62 1.55 -15.19
CA THR A 359 -27.59 0.63 -14.64
C THR A 359 -27.04 -0.38 -15.66
N CYS A 360 -27.59 -0.43 -16.89
CA CYS A 360 -27.01 -1.14 -18.05
C CYS A 360 -27.24 -0.33 -19.35
N PRO A 361 -26.49 0.76 -19.61
CA PRO A 361 -26.72 1.56 -20.81
C PRO A 361 -26.08 0.90 -22.03
N ASN A 362 -26.92 0.52 -22.99
CA ASN A 362 -26.46 0.18 -24.34
C ASN A 362 -25.88 1.43 -25.00
N THR A 363 -24.58 1.42 -25.29
CA THR A 363 -23.85 2.60 -25.79
C THR A 363 -24.33 3.10 -27.15
N ARG A 364 -24.98 2.25 -27.96
CA ARG A 364 -25.65 2.67 -29.20
C ARG A 364 -26.81 3.64 -28.99
N LEU A 365 -27.41 3.67 -27.79
CA LEU A 365 -28.51 4.59 -27.45
C LEU A 365 -28.03 5.91 -26.85
N LEU A 366 -26.93 5.91 -26.09
CA LEU A 366 -26.39 7.13 -25.47
C LEU A 366 -25.46 7.94 -26.39
N PHE A 367 -24.66 7.27 -27.22
CA PHE A 367 -23.59 7.94 -28.01
C PHE A 367 -23.60 7.47 -29.48
N PRO A 368 -24.56 7.94 -30.30
CA PRO A 368 -24.67 7.55 -31.71
C PRO A 368 -23.57 8.14 -32.61
N ASP A 369 -22.79 9.12 -32.14
CA ASP A 369 -21.68 9.73 -32.89
C ASP A 369 -20.31 9.21 -32.40
N PRO A 370 -19.56 8.46 -33.24
CA PRO A 370 -18.22 7.98 -32.88
C PRO A 370 -17.18 9.10 -32.71
N ALA A 371 -17.48 10.36 -33.05
CA ALA A 371 -16.63 11.50 -32.73
C ALA A 371 -16.72 11.92 -31.25
N PHE A 372 -17.73 11.50 -30.48
CA PHE A 372 -17.92 11.95 -29.10
C PHE A 372 -16.73 11.61 -28.16
N PRO A 373 -16.22 10.36 -28.09
CA PRO A 373 -15.04 10.05 -27.27
C PRO A 373 -13.81 10.85 -27.69
N ARG A 374 -13.62 11.05 -29.00
CA ARG A 374 -12.52 11.83 -29.55
C ARG A 374 -12.58 13.29 -29.10
N ASN A 375 -13.76 13.92 -29.12
CA ASN A 375 -13.95 15.31 -28.69
C ASN A 375 -13.67 15.52 -27.20
N LEU A 376 -13.87 14.50 -26.35
CA LEU A 376 -13.48 14.53 -24.94
C LEU A 376 -11.97 14.38 -24.73
N ARG A 377 -11.29 13.56 -25.54
CA ARG A 377 -9.84 13.34 -25.46
C ARG A 377 -9.01 14.50 -25.99
N GLU A 378 -9.42 15.16 -27.07
CA GLU A 378 -8.62 16.20 -27.74
C GLU A 378 -8.15 17.36 -26.82
N PRO A 379 -8.96 17.88 -25.86
CA PRO A 379 -8.50 18.87 -24.89
C PRO A 379 -7.41 18.36 -23.91
N ILE A 380 -7.46 17.08 -23.55
CA ILE A 380 -6.60 16.44 -22.53
C ILE A 380 -5.31 15.89 -23.15
N ARG A 381 -5.32 15.57 -24.45
CA ARG A 381 -4.20 14.98 -25.22
C ARG A 381 -2.86 15.73 -25.11
N SER A 382 -2.87 17.01 -24.75
CA SER A 382 -1.67 17.82 -24.52
C SER A 382 -1.66 18.50 -23.14
N ALA A 383 -2.49 18.06 -22.19
CA ALA A 383 -2.50 18.61 -20.82
C ALA A 383 -1.17 18.30 -20.10
N VAL A 384 -0.65 17.09 -20.27
CA VAL A 384 0.62 16.65 -19.69
C VAL A 384 1.82 17.34 -20.33
N ASP A 385 1.76 17.64 -21.64
CA ASP A 385 2.81 18.40 -22.36
C ASP A 385 2.88 19.87 -21.95
N LYS A 386 1.71 20.50 -21.67
CA LYS A 386 1.60 21.91 -21.25
C LYS A 386 2.15 22.15 -19.83
N SER A 387 2.21 21.13 -18.98
CA SER A 387 2.78 21.21 -17.63
C SER A 387 4.32 21.27 -17.61
N CYS A 388 4.98 21.10 -18.75
CA CYS A 388 6.39 21.45 -18.91
C CYS A 388 6.51 22.64 -19.87
N PRO A 389 7.28 23.69 -19.54
CA PRO A 389 7.70 24.64 -20.55
C PRO A 389 8.60 23.90 -21.53
N HIS A 390 8.05 23.57 -22.70
CA HIS A 390 8.90 23.27 -23.85
C HIS A 390 9.89 24.43 -24.00
N PRO A 391 11.19 24.19 -24.17
CA PRO A 391 12.12 25.26 -24.51
C PRO A 391 11.67 25.81 -25.86
N THR A 392 11.06 26.98 -25.86
CA THR A 392 10.57 27.62 -27.07
C THR A 392 11.77 27.90 -27.97
N THR A 393 11.91 27.10 -29.03
CA THR A 393 12.93 27.28 -30.07
C THR A 393 12.63 28.46 -30.99
N HIS A 394 12.01 29.51 -30.43
CA HIS A 394 11.96 30.86 -30.96
C HIS A 394 12.78 31.76 -30.03
N ARG A 395 14.11 31.69 -30.21
CA ARG A 395 14.99 32.76 -29.74
C ARG A 395 14.78 33.98 -30.63
N ASP A 396 14.43 35.11 -30.03
CA ASP A 396 14.62 36.40 -30.69
C ASP A 396 16.13 36.58 -31.00
N PRO A 397 16.49 37.06 -32.21
CA PRO A 397 17.87 37.26 -32.61
C PRO A 397 18.48 38.48 -31.90
N GLY A 398 18.88 38.31 -30.64
CA GLY A 398 19.51 39.37 -29.85
C GLY A 398 20.04 38.98 -28.46
N MET A 399 19.52 37.93 -27.80
CA MET A 399 19.98 37.52 -26.47
C MET A 399 20.97 36.36 -26.50
N GLY A 400 22.22 36.65 -26.14
CA GLY A 400 23.28 35.66 -25.96
C GLY A 400 23.32 35.06 -24.56
N ARG A 401 23.56 33.74 -24.51
CA ARG A 401 23.67 32.84 -23.34
C ARG A 401 22.33 32.40 -22.69
N PRO A 402 22.21 31.13 -22.25
CA PRO A 402 21.03 30.62 -21.53
C PRO A 402 20.99 31.15 -20.07
N PRO A 403 19.82 31.08 -19.40
CA PRO A 403 19.72 31.38 -17.97
C PRO A 403 20.54 30.37 -17.14
N LEU A 404 21.09 30.85 -16.01
CA LEU A 404 21.84 30.03 -15.06
C LEU A 404 20.87 29.17 -14.25
N ARG A 405 21.11 27.86 -14.18
CA ARG A 405 20.34 26.95 -13.32
C ARG A 405 20.93 26.90 -11.91
N ALA A 406 20.12 26.49 -10.94
CA ALA A 406 20.54 26.39 -9.54
C ALA A 406 21.70 25.41 -9.34
N GLN A 407 21.71 24.30 -10.08
CA GLN A 407 22.77 23.28 -10.03
C GLN A 407 24.14 23.82 -10.47
N ASP A 408 24.15 24.79 -11.39
CA ASP A 408 25.36 25.38 -11.97
C ASP A 408 25.81 26.65 -11.19
N PHE A 409 25.08 27.04 -10.14
CA PHE A 409 25.38 28.24 -9.38
C PHE A 409 26.66 28.10 -8.54
N MET A 410 27.43 29.19 -8.49
CA MET A 410 28.65 29.28 -7.70
C MET A 410 28.69 30.65 -7.04
N ALA A 411 28.53 30.70 -5.72
CA ALA A 411 28.49 31.95 -4.95
C ALA A 411 29.78 32.79 -5.09
N ASN A 412 30.89 32.16 -5.46
CA ASN A 412 32.19 32.81 -5.64
C ASN A 412 32.46 33.29 -7.08
N ASN A 413 31.56 33.02 -8.05
CA ASN A 413 31.75 33.43 -9.45
C ASN A 413 31.10 34.81 -9.71
N PRO A 414 31.88 35.86 -10.05
CA PRO A 414 31.32 37.19 -10.32
C PRO A 414 30.38 37.22 -11.52
N GLU A 415 30.53 36.36 -12.54
CA GLU A 415 29.57 36.28 -13.65
C GLU A 415 28.20 35.77 -13.18
N HIS A 416 28.17 34.83 -12.23
CA HIS A 416 26.92 34.25 -11.72
C HIS A 416 26.19 35.26 -10.82
N LEU A 417 26.92 36.01 -10.00
CA LEU A 417 26.35 37.07 -9.15
C LEU A 417 25.73 38.22 -9.97
N GLU A 418 26.39 38.65 -11.06
CA GLU A 418 25.81 39.66 -11.96
C GLU A 418 24.58 39.13 -12.73
N LEU A 419 24.54 37.84 -13.07
CA LEU A 419 23.35 37.26 -13.70
C LEU A 419 22.17 37.16 -12.71
N LEU A 420 22.40 36.74 -11.46
CA LEU A 420 21.37 36.78 -10.41
C LEU A 420 20.81 38.19 -10.23
N ARG A 421 21.68 39.20 -10.17
CA ARG A 421 21.29 40.61 -10.05
C ARG A 421 20.41 41.07 -11.22
N ARG A 422 20.68 40.59 -12.46
CA ARG A 422 19.85 40.88 -13.64
C ARG A 422 18.49 40.19 -13.62
N MET A 423 18.40 39.03 -12.97
CA MET A 423 17.15 38.29 -12.74
C MET A 423 16.38 38.78 -11.50
N GLY A 424 16.84 39.86 -10.84
CA GLY A 424 16.21 40.40 -9.64
C GLY A 424 16.42 39.54 -8.38
N VAL A 425 17.40 38.64 -8.37
CA VAL A 425 17.77 37.83 -7.19
C VAL A 425 18.97 38.48 -6.51
N SER A 426 18.81 38.81 -5.23
CA SER A 426 19.83 39.40 -4.36
C SER A 426 20.34 38.38 -3.34
N LEU A 427 21.56 38.57 -2.87
CA LEU A 427 22.27 37.64 -2.00
C LEU A 427 22.68 38.36 -0.71
N ILE A 428 22.00 38.04 0.39
CA ILE A 428 22.15 38.66 1.70
C ILE A 428 23.02 37.76 2.58
N HIS A 429 24.09 38.32 3.13
CA HIS A 429 24.92 37.62 4.11
C HIS A 429 24.37 37.86 5.52
N LEU A 430 24.02 36.79 6.23
CA LEU A 430 23.57 36.83 7.60
C LEU A 430 24.77 36.88 8.56
N LYS A 431 24.56 37.39 9.78
CA LYS A 431 25.62 37.59 10.79
C LYS A 431 26.24 36.30 11.32
N ASP A 432 25.64 35.16 11.00
CA ASP A 432 26.04 33.80 11.36
C ASP A 432 26.84 33.09 10.26
N GLY A 433 27.19 33.80 9.17
CA GLY A 433 27.91 33.25 8.02
C GLY A 433 27.03 32.51 7.01
N ARG A 434 25.71 32.44 7.22
CA ARG A 434 24.78 31.89 6.23
C ARG A 434 24.47 32.90 5.12
N VAL A 435 24.14 32.37 3.95
CA VAL A 435 23.77 33.14 2.77
C VAL A 435 22.28 32.93 2.50
N GLN A 436 21.53 34.04 2.40
CA GLN A 436 20.11 34.04 2.07
C GLN A 436 19.89 34.69 0.70
N LEU A 437 19.28 33.95 -0.23
CA LEU A 437 18.83 34.48 -1.51
C LEU A 437 17.44 35.10 -1.36
N VAL A 438 17.22 36.29 -1.90
CA VAL A 438 15.95 37.02 -1.85
C VAL A 438 15.60 37.56 -3.23
N GLN A 439 14.39 37.26 -3.71
CA GLN A 439 13.90 37.66 -5.03
C GLN A 439 13.09 38.96 -4.94
N HIS A 440 13.40 39.89 -5.84
CA HIS A 440 12.74 41.17 -6.02
C HIS A 440 12.42 41.34 -7.51
N ALA A 441 11.26 40.85 -7.95
CA ALA A 441 10.84 40.90 -9.36
C ALA A 441 10.93 42.31 -10.00
N THR A 442 10.72 43.37 -9.20
CA THR A 442 10.83 44.78 -9.63
C THR A 442 12.25 45.27 -9.89
N GLN A 443 13.28 44.52 -9.50
CA GLN A 443 14.70 44.83 -9.71
C GLN A 443 15.31 44.07 -10.91
N ALA A 444 14.54 43.18 -11.55
CA ALA A 444 14.97 42.47 -12.74
C ALA A 444 15.01 43.37 -13.98
N VAL A 445 15.86 43.04 -14.96
CA VAL A 445 16.07 43.83 -16.18
C VAL A 445 14.89 43.71 -17.17
N SER A 446 14.10 42.64 -17.07
CA SER A 446 12.88 42.42 -17.86
C SER A 446 11.92 41.48 -17.12
N ALA A 447 10.66 41.41 -17.57
CA ALA A 447 9.69 40.45 -17.04
C ALA A 447 10.18 38.99 -17.19
N VAL A 448 10.77 38.65 -18.35
CA VAL A 448 11.36 37.32 -18.61
C VAL A 448 12.51 37.02 -17.63
N ALA A 449 13.37 38.01 -17.34
CA ALA A 449 14.44 37.85 -16.36
C ALA A 449 13.91 37.69 -14.92
N ALA A 450 12.77 38.30 -14.58
CA ALA A 450 12.10 38.09 -13.29
C ALA A 450 11.52 36.66 -13.17
N GLU A 451 10.97 36.11 -14.25
CA GLU A 451 10.49 34.72 -14.33
C GLU A 451 11.64 33.72 -14.20
N ASP A 452 12.75 33.91 -14.92
CA ASP A 452 13.96 33.10 -14.77
C ASP A 452 14.53 33.18 -13.35
N GLY A 453 14.47 34.36 -12.70
CA GLY A 453 14.83 34.53 -11.29
C GLY A 453 13.93 33.77 -10.31
N MET A 454 12.63 33.65 -10.59
CA MET A 454 11.72 32.80 -9.81
C MET A 454 12.01 31.31 -10.02
N ARG A 455 12.26 30.89 -11.27
CA ARG A 455 12.64 29.50 -11.58
C ARG A 455 13.94 29.11 -10.87
N PHE A 456 14.95 29.97 -10.87
CA PHE A 456 16.20 29.76 -10.14
C PHE A 456 15.98 29.55 -8.64
N MET A 457 15.15 30.38 -8.01
CA MET A 457 14.81 30.24 -6.58
C MET A 457 14.06 28.93 -6.29
N GLN A 458 13.14 28.53 -7.18
CA GLN A 458 12.41 27.27 -7.04
C GLN A 458 13.34 26.05 -7.14
N GLU A 459 14.27 26.02 -8.11
CA GLU A 459 15.28 24.97 -8.22
C GLU A 459 16.22 24.94 -6.99
N MET A 460 16.64 26.10 -6.45
CA MET A 460 17.44 26.17 -5.22
C MET A 460 16.69 25.61 -3.99
N MET A 461 15.39 25.85 -3.89
CA MET A 461 14.54 25.26 -2.83
C MET A 461 14.37 23.75 -3.01
N GLU A 462 14.20 23.28 -4.26
CA GLU A 462 14.04 21.86 -4.57
C GLU A 462 15.34 21.07 -4.31
N LEU A 463 16.50 21.62 -4.67
CA LEU A 463 17.83 21.04 -4.35
C LEU A 463 18.07 20.96 -2.83
N SER A 464 17.71 22.02 -2.09
CA SER A 464 17.80 22.03 -0.62
C SER A 464 16.89 20.96 0.01
N SER A 465 15.68 20.77 -0.52
CA SER A 465 14.75 19.73 -0.05
C SER A 465 15.18 18.31 -0.46
N GLN A 466 15.81 18.13 -1.63
CA GLN A 466 16.36 16.85 -2.05
C GLN A 466 17.56 16.42 -1.19
N GLN A 467 18.46 17.35 -0.84
CA GLN A 467 19.54 17.10 0.13
C GLN A 467 19.03 16.71 1.53
N GLN A 468 17.83 17.15 1.91
CA GLN A 468 17.18 16.70 3.16
C GLN A 468 16.54 15.30 3.04
N LYS A 469 16.19 14.84 1.83
CA LYS A 469 15.51 13.55 1.61
C LYS A 469 16.45 12.34 1.45
N GLU A 470 17.73 12.54 1.17
CA GLU A 470 18.73 11.44 1.16
C GLU A 470 19.17 11.00 2.57
N GLN A 471 18.32 11.16 3.60
CA GLN A 471 18.57 10.66 4.94
C GLN A 471 18.37 9.14 5.02
N LEU A 472 19.49 8.41 5.04
CA LEU A 472 19.58 7.03 5.54
C LEU A 472 18.81 6.92 6.87
N PRO A 473 18.06 5.82 7.09
CA PRO A 473 17.19 5.70 8.25
C PRO A 473 17.97 5.78 9.58
N PRO A 474 17.34 6.32 10.65
CA PRO A 474 17.96 6.41 11.97
C PRO A 474 18.47 5.05 12.44
N ARG A 475 19.64 5.06 13.08
CA ARG A 475 20.24 3.89 13.74
C ARG A 475 19.89 3.90 15.23
N ALA A 476 20.09 2.77 15.90
CA ALA A 476 19.83 2.65 17.32
C ALA A 476 21.10 2.31 18.11
N VAL A 477 21.24 2.96 19.26
CA VAL A 477 22.17 2.55 20.33
C VAL A 477 21.32 2.15 21.53
N GLN A 478 21.31 0.86 21.90
CA GLN A 478 20.57 0.37 23.06
C GLN A 478 21.50 0.07 24.23
N ILE A 479 21.17 0.55 25.44
CA ILE A 479 21.92 0.19 26.65
C ILE A 479 21.39 -1.14 27.19
N ILE A 480 22.23 -2.19 27.18
CA ILE A 480 21.85 -3.57 27.49
C ILE A 480 22.36 -4.05 28.85
N SER A 481 23.30 -3.34 29.47
CA SER A 481 23.73 -3.59 30.85
C SER A 481 22.59 -3.28 31.86
N PRO A 482 22.63 -3.87 33.07
CA PRO A 482 21.73 -3.48 34.17
C PRO A 482 21.90 -1.99 34.53
N PRO A 483 20.85 -1.28 34.97
CA PRO A 483 19.45 -1.73 35.12
C PRO A 483 18.63 -1.64 33.83
N PHE A 484 19.22 -1.21 32.71
CA PHE A 484 18.50 -0.80 31.51
C PHE A 484 17.95 -1.97 30.69
N PHE A 485 18.71 -3.07 30.54
CA PHE A 485 18.26 -4.30 29.85
C PHE A 485 17.56 -4.07 28.48
N GLY A 486 18.08 -3.13 27.68
CA GLY A 486 17.57 -2.77 26.35
C GLY A 486 16.39 -1.78 26.35
N ARG A 487 15.91 -1.32 27.52
CA ARG A 487 14.80 -0.34 27.64
C ARG A 487 15.17 1.05 27.14
N VAL A 488 16.43 1.48 27.32
CA VAL A 488 16.92 2.77 26.84
C VAL A 488 17.43 2.60 25.41
N VAL A 489 16.72 3.25 24.50
CA VAL A 489 17.03 3.32 23.06
C VAL A 489 17.42 4.76 22.75
N LEU A 490 18.62 4.96 22.22
CA LEU A 490 19.12 6.27 21.80
C LEU A 490 19.13 6.32 20.26
N THR A 491 18.46 7.32 19.70
CA THR A 491 18.39 7.56 18.26
C THR A 491 19.73 8.10 17.76
N ALA A 492 20.30 7.47 16.73
CA ALA A 492 21.63 7.79 16.23
C ALA A 492 21.67 8.08 14.72
N GLY A 493 22.52 9.03 14.33
CA GLY A 493 22.85 9.32 12.94
C GLY A 493 23.84 8.31 12.36
N PRO A 494 23.65 7.80 11.13
CA PRO A 494 24.59 6.88 10.49
C PRO A 494 25.83 7.59 9.92
N ALA A 495 26.93 6.84 9.79
CA ALA A 495 28.06 7.19 8.93
C ALA A 495 27.82 6.73 7.48
N GLN A 496 28.39 7.47 6.52
CA GLN A 496 28.47 7.05 5.11
C GLN A 496 29.62 6.07 4.81
N PHE A 497 30.41 5.73 5.84
CA PHE A 497 31.61 4.90 5.77
C PHE A 497 31.66 3.96 6.98
N GLY A 498 32.47 2.92 6.92
CA GLY A 498 32.50 1.89 7.96
C GLY A 498 31.57 0.71 7.68
N MET A 499 31.35 -0.11 8.71
CA MET A 499 30.46 -1.27 8.61
C MET A 499 29.00 -0.85 8.47
N ASP A 500 28.35 -1.28 7.39
CA ASP A 500 26.91 -1.12 7.21
C ASP A 500 26.13 -2.06 8.14
N LEU A 501 25.65 -1.49 9.26
CA LEU A 501 24.85 -2.20 10.26
C LEU A 501 23.58 -2.84 9.70
N SER A 502 23.05 -2.38 8.56
CA SER A 502 21.86 -3.01 7.94
C SER A 502 22.12 -4.41 7.37
N LYS A 503 23.40 -4.75 7.12
CA LYS A 503 23.83 -6.08 6.67
C LYS A 503 24.19 -7.02 7.83
N SER A 504 24.17 -6.53 9.07
CA SER A 504 24.52 -7.31 10.26
C SER A 504 23.27 -7.77 11.01
N SER A 505 22.90 -9.04 10.83
CA SER A 505 21.75 -9.65 11.51
C SER A 505 21.88 -9.69 13.04
N SER A 506 23.07 -9.53 13.62
CA SER A 506 23.31 -9.49 15.07
C SER A 506 23.52 -8.09 15.66
N GLY A 507 23.85 -7.08 14.84
CA GLY A 507 24.41 -5.81 15.34
C GLY A 507 25.80 -5.99 15.97
N VAL A 508 26.35 -4.92 16.55
CA VAL A 508 27.64 -4.92 17.25
C VAL A 508 27.44 -4.59 18.73
N ARG A 509 27.82 -5.53 19.58
CA ARG A 509 27.67 -5.47 21.05
C ARG A 509 29.03 -5.25 21.71
N GLY A 510 29.11 -4.35 22.69
CA GLY A 510 30.34 -4.16 23.46
C GLY A 510 30.22 -3.18 24.62
N PHE A 511 31.21 -3.23 25.51
CA PHE A 511 31.36 -2.25 26.58
C PHE A 511 31.85 -0.91 26.03
N VAL A 512 31.29 0.19 26.54
CA VAL A 512 31.67 1.54 26.14
C VAL A 512 32.86 2.01 26.95
N THR A 513 33.78 2.75 26.33
CA THR A 513 34.93 3.37 27.01
C THR A 513 35.27 4.69 26.34
N ILE A 514 35.49 5.73 27.15
CA ILE A 514 35.84 7.07 26.67
C ILE A 514 37.25 7.04 26.08
N ALA A 515 37.41 7.48 24.84
CA ALA A 515 38.71 7.58 24.18
C ALA A 515 39.48 8.81 24.70
N GLU A 516 40.80 8.70 24.84
CA GLU A 516 41.67 9.82 25.22
C GLU A 516 42.68 10.12 24.10
N PRO A 517 42.75 11.37 23.58
CA PRO A 517 41.92 12.52 23.92
C PRO A 517 40.45 12.34 23.47
N TYR A 518 39.51 12.94 24.20
CA TYR A 518 38.07 12.78 23.97
C TYR A 518 37.62 13.22 22.56
N ASN A 519 38.35 14.14 21.93
CA ASN A 519 38.09 14.55 20.56
C ASN A 519 38.56 13.54 19.48
N GLY A 520 39.37 12.53 19.82
CA GLY A 520 39.92 11.52 18.90
C GLY A 520 40.72 12.07 17.71
N CYS A 521 41.17 13.33 17.76
CA CYS A 521 41.86 13.98 16.64
C CYS A 521 43.36 13.65 16.56
N SER A 522 43.87 12.88 17.51
CA SER A 522 45.23 12.35 17.52
C SER A 522 45.22 10.86 17.86
N VAL A 523 46.38 10.21 17.75
CA VAL A 523 46.60 8.86 18.30
C VAL A 523 46.16 8.82 19.77
N LEU A 524 45.45 7.76 20.14
CA LEU A 524 44.86 7.62 21.47
C LEU A 524 45.90 7.21 22.51
N SER A 525 45.93 7.88 23.67
CA SER A 525 46.79 7.54 24.80
C SER A 525 46.33 6.27 25.52
N ASN A 526 45.02 6.02 25.57
CA ASN A 526 44.41 4.88 26.27
C ASN A 526 44.04 3.71 25.34
N GLY A 527 44.76 3.55 24.22
CA GLY A 527 44.45 2.56 23.18
C GLY A 527 44.31 1.12 23.69
N GLU A 528 45.12 0.71 24.66
CA GLU A 528 45.05 -0.63 25.28
C GLU A 528 43.72 -0.89 26.01
N ILE A 529 43.05 0.16 26.51
CA ILE A 529 41.75 0.06 27.20
C ILE A 529 40.60 0.11 26.19
N VAL A 530 40.80 0.82 25.07
CA VAL A 530 39.82 0.95 23.97
C VAL A 530 39.78 -0.32 23.10
N ALA A 531 40.86 -1.12 23.08
CA ALA A 531 40.94 -2.39 22.36
C ALA A 531 39.81 -3.36 22.78
N GLY A 532 39.06 -3.88 21.80
CA GLY A 532 37.92 -4.77 22.03
C GLY A 532 36.66 -4.09 22.59
N ARG A 533 36.66 -2.77 22.76
CA ARG A 533 35.55 -1.97 23.31
C ARG A 533 34.96 -1.01 22.27
N ILE A 534 33.81 -0.42 22.59
CA ILE A 534 33.17 0.63 21.79
C ILE A 534 33.71 1.98 22.28
N ALA A 535 34.38 2.70 21.39
CA ALA A 535 35.02 3.97 21.72
C ALA A 535 34.00 5.12 21.75
N LEU A 536 33.93 5.84 22.87
CA LEU A 536 33.12 7.06 23.00
C LEU A 536 33.99 8.29 22.77
N LEU A 537 33.54 9.14 21.85
CA LEU A 537 34.25 10.29 21.31
C LEU A 537 33.34 11.53 21.34
N GLN A 538 33.94 12.71 21.34
CA GLN A 538 33.25 13.97 21.07
C GLN A 538 33.48 14.42 19.62
N ARG A 539 32.50 15.15 19.08
CA ARG A 539 32.68 16.05 17.94
C ARG A 539 33.79 17.06 18.26
N GLY A 540 34.47 17.52 17.22
CA GLY A 540 35.60 18.45 17.35
C GLY A 540 36.12 18.86 15.97
N GLN A 541 37.31 19.45 15.94
CA GLN A 541 37.84 20.11 14.74
C GLN A 541 38.34 19.18 13.62
N CYS A 542 38.50 17.88 13.89
CA CYS A 542 38.89 16.86 12.91
C CYS A 542 37.69 16.10 12.32
N MET A 543 37.88 15.53 11.13
CA MET A 543 36.84 14.80 10.38
C MET A 543 36.44 13.47 11.07
N PHE A 544 35.19 13.04 10.88
CA PHE A 544 34.69 11.80 11.49
C PHE A 544 35.44 10.54 11.02
N ALA A 545 35.81 10.47 9.73
CA ALA A 545 36.60 9.35 9.20
C ALA A 545 38.01 9.27 9.80
N GLU A 546 38.61 10.40 10.17
CA GLU A 546 39.92 10.46 10.85
C GLU A 546 39.82 9.91 12.28
N LYS A 547 38.79 10.30 13.03
CA LYS A 547 38.49 9.72 14.35
C LYS A 547 38.30 8.20 14.26
N ALA A 548 37.55 7.72 13.25
CA ALA A 548 37.32 6.30 13.01
C ALA A 548 38.62 5.52 12.78
N ARG A 549 39.54 6.05 11.98
CA ARG A 549 40.89 5.46 11.78
C ARG A 549 41.70 5.38 13.08
N HIS A 550 41.62 6.40 13.94
CA HIS A 550 42.32 6.38 15.24
C HIS A 550 41.78 5.32 16.20
N ILE A 551 40.45 5.20 16.35
CA ILE A 551 39.86 4.14 17.20
C ILE A 551 40.06 2.73 16.58
N GLN A 552 40.02 2.59 15.26
CA GLN A 552 40.31 1.33 14.57
C GLN A 552 41.76 0.88 14.79
N LYS A 553 42.72 1.81 14.71
CA LYS A 553 44.14 1.54 14.99
C LYS A 553 44.39 1.19 16.45
N ALA A 554 43.55 1.65 17.37
CA ALA A 554 43.54 1.24 18.77
C ALA A 554 42.80 -0.10 19.02
N GLY A 555 42.22 -0.73 17.99
CA GLY A 555 41.53 -2.02 18.11
C GLY A 555 40.09 -1.93 18.64
N ALA A 556 39.44 -0.76 18.54
CA ALA A 556 38.02 -0.63 18.88
C ALA A 556 37.14 -1.48 17.94
N ILE A 557 36.05 -2.04 18.48
CA ILE A 557 35.08 -2.83 17.70
C ILE A 557 33.94 -1.98 17.10
N GLY A 558 33.87 -0.71 17.48
CA GLY A 558 32.90 0.28 17.01
C GLY A 558 33.13 1.62 17.69
N GLY A 559 32.43 2.67 17.26
CA GLY A 559 32.53 3.98 17.88
C GLY A 559 31.24 4.78 17.90
N ILE A 560 31.10 5.63 18.91
CA ILE A 560 30.00 6.58 19.10
C ILE A 560 30.60 7.98 19.21
N VAL A 561 30.11 8.93 18.42
CA VAL A 561 30.52 10.34 18.47
C VAL A 561 29.37 11.18 19.01
N ILE A 562 29.58 11.85 20.15
CA ILE A 562 28.62 12.77 20.77
C ILE A 562 28.85 14.20 20.24
N ASP A 563 27.77 14.90 19.92
CA ASP A 563 27.78 16.32 19.51
C ASP A 563 28.35 17.25 20.60
N ASP A 564 29.08 18.30 20.20
CA ASP A 564 29.65 19.31 21.10
C ASP A 564 28.75 20.53 21.34
N ASN A 565 27.61 20.60 20.63
CA ASN A 565 26.63 21.67 20.77
C ASN A 565 25.61 21.38 21.89
N GLU A 566 25.74 22.07 23.02
CA GLU A 566 24.84 21.94 24.17
C GLU A 566 23.38 22.21 23.77
N GLY A 567 22.51 21.21 23.99
CA GLY A 567 21.07 21.30 23.70
C GLY A 567 20.63 20.73 22.34
N SER A 568 21.53 20.15 21.54
CA SER A 568 21.11 19.37 20.36
C SER A 568 20.42 18.06 20.76
N SER A 569 19.41 17.65 19.97
CA SER A 569 18.62 16.43 20.16
C SER A 569 18.02 15.95 18.83
N SER A 570 17.76 14.64 18.72
CA SER A 570 17.03 14.09 17.56
C SER A 570 15.59 14.58 17.45
N ASP A 571 15.01 15.12 18.53
CA ASP A 571 13.65 15.65 18.56
C ASP A 571 13.56 17.06 17.95
N THR A 572 14.66 17.81 17.98
CA THR A 572 14.70 19.25 17.63
C THR A 572 15.51 19.55 16.37
N ALA A 573 16.38 18.64 15.94
CA ALA A 573 17.20 18.78 14.74
C ALA A 573 17.14 17.51 13.86
N PRO A 574 17.09 17.64 12.53
CA PRO A 574 17.13 16.50 11.63
C PRO A 574 18.47 15.78 11.71
N LEU A 575 18.44 14.44 11.72
CA LEU A 575 19.64 13.59 11.82
C LEU A 575 20.52 13.75 10.56
N PHE A 576 21.66 14.39 10.72
CA PHE A 576 22.65 14.48 9.64
C PHE A 576 23.54 13.23 9.62
N GLN A 577 24.10 12.93 8.45
CA GLN A 577 25.02 11.81 8.26
C GLN A 577 26.47 12.25 8.49
N MET A 578 27.28 11.39 9.08
CA MET A 578 28.72 11.61 9.12
C MET A 578 29.31 11.30 7.73
N ALA A 579 29.64 12.36 7.00
CA ALA A 579 30.34 12.30 5.72
C ALA A 579 31.84 11.95 5.90
N GLY A 580 32.44 11.36 4.87
CA GLY A 580 33.87 11.06 4.82
C GLY A 580 34.76 12.30 4.73
N ASP A 581 36.07 12.11 4.76
CA ASP A 581 37.09 13.17 4.67
C ASP A 581 37.48 13.55 3.23
N GLY A 582 36.66 13.16 2.23
CA GLY A 582 36.94 13.37 0.81
C GLY A 582 38.04 12.48 0.23
N ARG A 583 38.60 11.56 1.02
CA ARG A 583 39.49 10.48 0.58
C ARG A 583 38.69 9.20 0.41
N ASN A 584 39.31 8.15 -0.15
CA ASN A 584 38.69 6.83 -0.08
C ASN A 584 38.59 6.39 1.39
N THR A 585 37.42 5.90 1.80
CA THR A 585 37.08 5.47 3.16
C THR A 585 36.89 3.96 3.30
N ASP A 586 37.19 3.17 2.25
CA ASP A 586 37.23 1.69 2.27
C ASP A 586 38.16 1.12 3.36
N ASP A 587 39.08 1.92 3.88
CA ASP A 587 40.00 1.53 4.96
C ASP A 587 39.35 1.50 6.35
N VAL A 588 38.15 2.08 6.51
CA VAL A 588 37.38 2.05 7.76
C VAL A 588 36.39 0.88 7.71
N THR A 589 36.56 -0.11 8.59
CA THR A 589 35.77 -1.34 8.63
C THR A 589 34.90 -1.50 9.88
N LEU A 590 35.02 -0.61 10.87
CA LEU A 590 34.17 -0.60 12.07
C LEU A 590 32.88 0.22 11.86
N PRO A 591 31.79 -0.04 12.60
CA PRO A 591 30.60 0.83 12.59
C PRO A 591 30.87 2.10 13.42
N LEU A 592 30.43 3.25 12.90
CA LEU A 592 30.47 4.53 13.58
C LEU A 592 29.07 5.17 13.61
N LEU A 593 28.61 5.58 14.79
CA LEU A 593 27.31 6.22 15.00
C LEU A 593 27.44 7.60 15.65
N PHE A 594 26.53 8.50 15.33
CA PHE A 594 26.47 9.86 15.88
C PHE A 594 25.30 9.99 16.86
N LEU A 595 25.55 10.57 18.04
CA LEU A 595 24.51 10.97 18.99
C LEU A 595 24.52 12.49 19.16
N PHE A 596 23.34 13.10 19.18
CA PHE A 596 23.19 14.49 19.61
C PHE A 596 23.46 14.62 21.13
N HIS A 597 23.64 15.84 21.62
CA HIS A 597 24.14 16.10 22.97
C HIS A 597 23.20 15.55 24.06
N LYS A 598 21.88 15.69 23.91
CA LYS A 598 20.87 15.20 24.86
C LYS A 598 20.95 13.68 25.03
N GLU A 599 20.94 12.94 23.93
CA GLU A 599 20.97 11.47 23.90
C GLU A 599 22.35 10.94 24.30
N GLY A 600 23.43 11.64 23.90
CA GLY A 600 24.78 11.35 24.35
C GLY A 600 24.99 11.55 25.86
N ASN A 601 24.34 12.55 26.47
CA ASN A 601 24.42 12.77 27.91
C ASN A 601 23.79 11.63 28.73
N ILE A 602 22.70 11.01 28.25
CA ILE A 602 22.12 9.81 28.90
C ILE A 602 23.16 8.67 28.97
N LEU A 603 23.94 8.47 27.91
CA LEU A 603 25.02 7.47 27.89
C LEU A 603 26.19 7.87 28.82
N LEU A 604 26.54 9.16 28.89
CA LEU A 604 27.59 9.67 29.79
C LEU A 604 27.17 9.60 31.27
N GLU A 605 25.90 9.81 31.59
CA GLU A 605 25.35 9.63 32.93
C GLU A 605 25.37 8.16 33.35
N ALA A 606 24.93 7.26 32.47
CA ALA A 606 25.06 5.82 32.69
C ALA A 606 26.52 5.39 32.96
N LEU A 607 27.50 5.97 32.25
CA LEU A 607 28.93 5.69 32.47
C LEU A 607 29.50 6.27 33.77
N LYS A 608 28.89 7.32 34.34
CA LYS A 608 29.26 7.87 35.66
C LYS A 608 28.69 7.04 36.79
N GLU A 609 27.45 6.54 36.63
CA GLU A 609 26.72 5.79 37.63
C GLU A 609 27.11 4.31 37.67
N TYR A 610 27.34 3.70 36.50
CA TYR A 610 27.65 2.27 36.35
C TYR A 610 29.08 2.05 35.80
N ARG A 611 29.87 1.28 36.54
CA ARG A 611 31.30 1.03 36.22
C ARG A 611 31.57 0.41 34.85
N GLU A 612 30.64 -0.40 34.34
CA GLU A 612 30.73 -1.01 33.02
C GLU A 612 29.36 -0.94 32.32
N VAL A 613 29.26 -0.05 31.34
CA VAL A 613 28.06 0.10 30.49
C VAL A 613 28.27 -0.68 29.19
N GLU A 614 27.33 -1.56 28.88
CA GLU A 614 27.33 -2.35 27.65
C GLU A 614 26.22 -1.86 26.72
N VAL A 615 26.56 -1.65 25.45
CA VAL A 615 25.62 -1.19 24.42
C VAL A 615 25.58 -2.10 23.21
N LEU A 616 24.47 -2.02 22.48
CA LEU A 616 24.25 -2.64 21.18
C LEU A 616 24.08 -1.54 20.13
N LEU A 617 24.92 -1.57 19.09
CA LEU A 617 24.80 -0.75 17.89
C LEU A 617 24.04 -1.55 16.83
N SER A 618 22.91 -1.04 16.35
CA SER A 618 22.07 -1.76 15.39
C SER A 618 21.42 -0.87 14.34
N ASP A 619 20.95 -1.50 13.27
CA ASP A 619 20.23 -0.90 12.17
C ASP A 619 18.90 -0.25 12.62
N LYS A 620 18.21 -0.89 13.57
CA LYS A 620 16.98 -0.47 14.24
C LYS A 620 17.01 -0.94 15.71
N ALA A 621 16.13 -0.40 16.54
CA ALA A 621 15.93 -0.90 17.91
C ALA A 621 15.44 -2.35 17.87
N ARG A 622 15.93 -3.18 18.80
CA ARG A 622 15.64 -4.61 18.87
C ARG A 622 14.86 -4.99 20.12
N ASP A 623 13.99 -5.98 19.97
CA ASP A 623 13.17 -6.50 21.05
C ASP A 623 14.02 -7.18 22.12
N ARG A 624 13.64 -6.99 23.38
CA ARG A 624 14.39 -7.49 24.55
C ARG A 624 14.60 -9.00 24.49
N GLU A 625 13.60 -9.75 24.03
CA GLU A 625 13.72 -11.21 23.87
C GLU A 625 14.75 -11.59 22.80
N SER A 626 14.84 -10.83 21.70
CA SER A 626 15.83 -11.07 20.64
C SER A 626 17.28 -10.79 21.10
N ILE A 627 17.46 -9.80 21.98
CA ILE A 627 18.76 -9.41 22.56
C ILE A 627 19.30 -10.48 23.52
N PHE A 628 18.41 -11.18 24.24
CA PHE A 628 18.77 -12.14 25.29
C PHE A 628 18.51 -13.62 24.94
N LYS A 629 18.21 -13.96 23.67
CA LYS A 629 18.05 -15.35 23.21
C LYS A 629 19.19 -16.26 23.72
N GLY A 630 18.85 -17.25 24.54
CA GLY A 630 19.78 -18.23 25.09
C GLY A 630 20.40 -17.90 26.46
N LYS A 631 20.00 -16.82 27.15
CA LYS A 631 20.41 -16.54 28.54
C LYS A 631 19.20 -16.15 29.41
N ALA A 632 19.15 -16.67 30.64
CA ALA A 632 18.09 -16.35 31.59
C ALA A 632 18.20 -14.89 32.08
N LEU A 633 17.06 -14.19 32.13
CA LEU A 633 16.92 -12.89 32.79
C LEU A 633 17.04 -13.06 34.32
N PRO A 634 17.96 -12.36 35.02
CA PRO A 634 18.03 -12.43 36.47
C PRO A 634 16.86 -11.66 37.13
N GLY A 635 16.08 -12.37 37.94
CA GLY A 635 15.31 -11.78 39.03
C GLY A 635 13.98 -11.11 38.65
N ALA A 636 12.89 -11.89 38.69
CA ALA A 636 11.61 -11.33 39.09
C ALA A 636 11.64 -11.04 40.60
N LEU A 637 11.14 -9.88 41.01
CA LEU A 637 10.68 -9.64 42.38
C LEU A 637 9.19 -9.31 42.31
N LEU A 638 8.40 -10.18 42.92
CA LEU A 638 7.01 -9.94 43.28
C LEU A 638 7.01 -9.24 44.63
N ASP A 639 6.36 -8.08 44.71
CA ASP A 639 5.59 -7.55 45.85
C ASP A 639 4.87 -6.29 45.32
N GLY A 640 3.68 -5.89 45.76
CA GLY A 640 2.89 -6.44 46.87
C GLY A 640 2.51 -5.36 47.87
N SER A 641 1.54 -4.49 47.54
CA SER A 641 1.03 -3.36 48.36
C SER A 641 2.07 -2.27 48.70
N THR A 642 1.78 -0.97 48.79
CA THR A 642 0.69 -0.27 49.50
C THR A 642 0.43 1.13 48.91
N ASP A 643 -0.71 1.72 49.26
CA ASP A 643 -1.01 3.15 49.05
C ASP A 643 0.02 4.09 49.71
N GLY A 644 0.12 5.30 49.16
CA GLY A 644 1.01 6.36 49.66
C GLY A 644 0.91 7.62 48.80
N ALA A 645 -0.20 8.33 48.93
CA ALA A 645 -0.36 9.65 48.33
C ALA A 645 0.45 10.70 49.11
N GLU A 646 1.05 11.65 48.40
CA GLU A 646 1.22 13.02 48.90
C GLU A 646 1.15 13.99 47.71
N GLU A 647 0.35 15.04 47.88
CA GLU A 647 0.05 16.05 46.88
C GLU A 647 1.12 17.16 46.90
N GLU A 648 1.35 17.84 45.78
CA GLU A 648 1.53 19.29 45.83
C GLU A 648 0.63 19.97 44.79
N ASP A 649 0.04 21.08 45.24
CA ASP A 649 -1.19 21.68 44.72
C ASP A 649 -0.89 22.99 43.98
N CYS A 650 -1.63 23.27 42.91
CA CYS A 650 -2.18 24.62 42.73
C CYS A 650 -3.38 24.63 41.77
N SER A 651 -4.56 24.49 42.35
CA SER A 651 -5.85 24.71 41.72
C SER A 651 -6.16 26.19 41.43
N THR A 652 -7.08 26.44 40.48
CA THR A 652 -8.04 27.56 40.60
C THR A 652 -9.45 27.08 40.25
N GLU A 653 -10.42 27.51 41.06
CA GLU A 653 -11.83 27.14 41.09
C GLU A 653 -12.62 27.65 39.83
N GLU A 654 -13.88 27.31 39.54
CA GLU A 654 -15.14 27.38 40.34
C GLU A 654 -16.05 26.15 40.01
N LYS A 655 -16.63 25.44 41.01
CA LYS A 655 -17.96 25.64 41.63
C LYS A 655 -19.14 25.59 40.62
N ASP A 656 -20.24 24.85 40.83
CA ASP A 656 -20.85 24.47 42.12
C ASP A 656 -21.83 23.27 42.12
N HIS A 657 -22.00 22.70 43.33
CA HIS A 657 -23.22 22.14 43.94
C HIS A 657 -23.94 20.81 43.54
N THR A 658 -23.98 19.94 44.57
CA THR A 658 -25.12 19.13 45.13
C THR A 658 -25.42 17.67 44.70
N SER A 659 -25.16 16.80 45.68
CA SER A 659 -25.51 15.38 45.94
C SER A 659 -26.98 15.18 46.42
N PRO A 660 -27.43 14.02 46.99
CA PRO A 660 -27.10 12.58 46.81
C PRO A 660 -28.33 11.61 46.85
N ALA A 661 -28.07 10.29 46.93
CA ALA A 661 -28.89 9.23 47.61
C ALA A 661 -30.18 8.71 46.90
N SER A 662 -30.61 7.44 47.04
CA SER A 662 -30.05 6.21 47.65
C SER A 662 -30.81 4.92 47.24
N SER A 663 -30.28 3.76 47.65
CA SER A 663 -30.99 2.52 48.08
C SER A 663 -31.76 1.63 47.08
N GLU A 664 -31.21 0.40 46.92
CA GLU A 664 -31.86 -0.92 46.76
C GLU A 664 -32.96 -1.21 47.84
N PRO A 665 -33.83 -2.27 47.77
CA PRO A 665 -33.49 -3.64 47.35
C PRO A 665 -34.56 -4.58 46.70
N VAL A 666 -34.04 -5.70 46.14
CA VAL A 666 -34.55 -7.11 46.16
C VAL A 666 -36.01 -7.45 45.75
N HIS A 667 -36.15 -8.41 44.81
CA HIS A 667 -37.04 -9.57 44.99
C HIS A 667 -36.60 -10.82 44.19
N GLN A 668 -36.66 -12.00 44.82
CA GLN A 668 -36.42 -13.32 44.21
C GLN A 668 -37.71 -13.94 43.66
N SER A 669 -37.58 -14.87 42.69
CA SER A 669 -38.49 -16.04 42.52
C SER A 669 -37.82 -17.14 41.67
N GLN A 670 -37.63 -18.32 42.26
CA GLN A 670 -37.34 -19.58 41.55
C GLN A 670 -38.59 -20.47 41.59
N VAL A 671 -38.82 -21.27 40.54
CA VAL A 671 -39.53 -22.58 40.64
C VAL A 671 -38.84 -23.56 39.68
N THR A 672 -38.73 -24.83 40.11
CA THR A 672 -37.97 -25.92 39.46
C THR A 672 -38.82 -27.21 39.49
N ILE A 673 -38.29 -28.33 38.92
CA ILE A 673 -38.74 -29.75 39.00
C ILE A 673 -39.64 -30.14 37.80
N GLN A 674 -39.22 -30.98 36.82
CA GLN A 674 -39.01 -32.47 36.83
C GLN A 674 -40.33 -33.23 37.18
N GLU A 675 -40.65 -34.45 36.73
CA GLU A 675 -40.02 -35.51 35.93
C GLU A 675 -41.17 -36.45 35.47
N GLN A 676 -41.05 -37.21 34.35
CA GLN A 676 -41.48 -38.63 34.30
C GLN A 676 -41.24 -39.32 32.94
N THR A 677 -40.91 -40.61 33.04
CA THR A 677 -40.56 -41.56 31.97
C THR A 677 -41.73 -42.46 31.54
N THR A 678 -41.73 -42.97 30.31
CA THR A 678 -42.30 -44.30 29.98
C THR A 678 -41.74 -44.83 28.66
N ASP A 679 -41.35 -46.11 28.63
CA ASP A 679 -41.02 -46.88 27.42
C ASP A 679 -42.30 -47.35 26.70
N ASP A 680 -42.22 -47.66 25.39
CA ASP A 680 -42.21 -49.06 24.90
C ASP A 680 -42.33 -49.18 23.35
N SER A 681 -41.64 -50.19 22.80
CA SER A 681 -41.88 -50.88 21.52
C SER A 681 -41.74 -50.11 20.19
N GLY A 682 -41.09 -50.77 19.20
CA GLY A 682 -40.98 -50.29 17.82
C GLY A 682 -41.23 -51.40 16.80
N VAL A 683 -41.54 -51.02 15.55
CA VAL A 683 -41.68 -51.90 14.38
C VAL A 683 -41.26 -51.14 13.11
N GLY A 684 -40.32 -51.68 12.34
CA GLY A 684 -40.20 -51.49 10.87
C GLY A 684 -40.77 -52.72 10.13
N PRO A 685 -40.79 -52.81 8.78
CA PRO A 685 -39.69 -52.35 7.91
C PRO A 685 -40.07 -51.91 6.45
N GLU A 686 -39.02 -51.75 5.62
CA GLU A 686 -38.92 -52.03 4.15
C GLU A 686 -39.58 -51.16 3.04
N SER A 687 -38.74 -50.31 2.44
CA SER A 687 -38.34 -50.25 0.99
C SER A 687 -39.22 -50.78 -0.15
N VAL A 688 -39.33 -49.98 -1.24
CA VAL A 688 -39.42 -50.45 -2.65
C VAL A 688 -38.77 -49.44 -3.64
N GLN A 689 -37.95 -49.94 -4.58
CA GLN A 689 -37.63 -49.32 -5.89
C GLN A 689 -38.23 -50.19 -7.03
N PRO A 690 -38.55 -49.61 -8.20
CA PRO A 690 -38.02 -50.11 -9.49
C PRO A 690 -37.85 -48.98 -10.56
N ALA A 691 -37.34 -49.15 -11.79
CA ALA A 691 -36.40 -50.08 -12.45
C ALA A 691 -36.05 -49.51 -13.87
N GLU A 692 -35.20 -50.19 -14.64
CA GLU A 692 -34.55 -49.74 -15.90
C GLU A 692 -35.43 -49.73 -17.18
N GLY A 693 -34.90 -49.17 -18.28
CA GLY A 693 -35.45 -49.31 -19.65
C GLY A 693 -34.48 -48.90 -20.79
N LEU A 694 -34.15 -49.84 -21.69
CA LEU A 694 -33.21 -49.71 -22.83
C LEU A 694 -33.79 -48.96 -24.06
N GLY A 695 -32.90 -48.47 -24.95
CA GLY A 695 -33.24 -48.15 -26.35
C GLY A 695 -32.07 -47.68 -27.23
N SER A 696 -31.60 -48.54 -28.15
CA SER A 696 -30.48 -48.26 -29.10
C SER A 696 -30.94 -48.22 -30.57
N TYR A 697 -30.42 -47.29 -31.40
CA TYR A 697 -30.52 -47.37 -32.88
C TYR A 697 -29.39 -46.63 -33.62
N VAL A 698 -28.84 -47.27 -34.67
CA VAL A 698 -27.75 -46.86 -35.60
C VAL A 698 -27.91 -47.74 -36.88
N PRO A 699 -27.41 -47.43 -38.10
CA PRO A 699 -27.32 -46.18 -38.88
C PRO A 699 -28.04 -46.29 -40.27
N VAL A 700 -27.94 -45.25 -41.12
CA VAL A 700 -28.04 -45.36 -42.60
C VAL A 700 -26.93 -44.51 -43.24
N ALA A 701 -26.38 -44.93 -44.39
CA ALA A 701 -25.15 -44.41 -44.99
C ALA A 701 -25.27 -44.09 -46.50
N VAL A 702 -24.15 -43.66 -47.11
CA VAL A 702 -23.91 -43.35 -48.55
C VAL A 702 -24.48 -41.99 -48.99
N GLY A 703 -23.76 -41.07 -49.65
CA GLY A 703 -22.38 -40.99 -50.18
C GLY A 703 -22.20 -39.64 -50.91
N GLU A 704 -21.11 -39.23 -51.59
CA GLU A 704 -19.79 -39.77 -51.95
C GLU A 704 -18.79 -38.57 -52.09
N GLU A 705 -17.47 -38.79 -52.02
CA GLU A 705 -16.44 -37.74 -52.29
C GLU A 705 -16.16 -37.54 -53.80
N PRO A 706 -15.46 -36.44 -54.18
CA PRO A 706 -14.03 -36.62 -54.45
C PRO A 706 -13.09 -35.53 -53.91
N ALA A 707 -11.88 -35.96 -53.55
CA ALA A 707 -10.79 -35.23 -52.90
C ALA A 707 -10.20 -33.99 -53.61
N VAL A 708 -9.67 -33.07 -52.79
CA VAL A 708 -8.49 -32.23 -53.08
C VAL A 708 -7.67 -32.10 -51.80
N ASP A 709 -6.37 -32.44 -51.85
CA ASP A 709 -5.45 -32.37 -50.70
C ASP A 709 -5.10 -30.92 -50.26
N GLY A 710 -4.98 -30.70 -48.96
CA GLY A 710 -4.54 -29.44 -48.35
C GLY A 710 -4.28 -29.60 -46.85
N ASP A 711 -3.01 -29.77 -46.48
CA ASP A 711 -2.54 -30.27 -45.17
C ASP A 711 -2.88 -29.35 -43.97
N HIS A 712 -3.66 -29.87 -43.02
CA HIS A 712 -3.90 -29.28 -41.69
C HIS A 712 -3.91 -30.39 -40.64
N SER A 713 -2.86 -30.47 -39.82
CA SER A 713 -2.78 -31.45 -38.73
C SER A 713 -3.57 -30.99 -37.50
N SER A 714 -4.85 -31.35 -37.42
CA SER A 714 -5.58 -31.33 -36.16
C SER A 714 -5.21 -32.56 -35.32
N GLN A 715 -4.46 -32.36 -34.22
CA GLN A 715 -4.33 -33.41 -33.21
C GLN A 715 -5.70 -33.66 -32.57
N SER A 716 -6.08 -34.93 -32.38
CA SER A 716 -7.34 -35.27 -31.72
C SER A 716 -7.27 -34.94 -30.24
N VAL A 717 -8.45 -34.73 -29.63
CA VAL A 717 -8.58 -34.49 -28.19
C VAL A 717 -7.92 -35.61 -27.36
N ASP A 718 -7.97 -36.85 -27.84
CA ASP A 718 -7.31 -37.99 -27.19
C ASP A 718 -5.77 -37.85 -27.15
N SER A 719 -5.16 -37.18 -28.13
CA SER A 719 -3.72 -36.87 -28.11
C SER A 719 -3.39 -35.81 -27.04
N LEU A 720 -4.23 -34.78 -26.92
CA LEU A 720 -4.06 -33.72 -25.92
C LEU A 720 -4.28 -34.24 -24.50
N MET A 721 -5.21 -35.20 -24.32
CA MET A 721 -5.42 -35.87 -23.04
C MET A 721 -4.26 -36.80 -22.68
N ALA A 722 -3.65 -37.49 -23.65
CA ALA A 722 -2.47 -38.31 -23.42
C ALA A 722 -1.24 -37.48 -23.01
N ASP A 723 -0.98 -36.36 -23.71
CA ASP A 723 0.09 -35.41 -23.34
C ASP A 723 -0.13 -34.86 -21.91
N TRP A 724 -1.40 -34.58 -21.53
CA TRP A 724 -1.76 -34.15 -20.17
C TRP A 724 -1.54 -35.21 -19.09
N GLU A 725 -1.78 -36.49 -19.39
CA GLU A 725 -1.52 -37.58 -18.44
C GLU A 725 0.00 -37.79 -18.26
N GLU A 726 0.79 -37.65 -19.32
CA GLU A 726 2.27 -37.77 -19.27
C GLU A 726 2.90 -36.61 -18.46
N ASP A 727 2.42 -35.38 -18.63
CA ASP A 727 2.81 -34.22 -17.81
C ASP A 727 2.42 -34.39 -16.32
N LEU A 728 1.26 -35.00 -16.03
CA LEU A 728 0.80 -35.32 -14.67
C LEU A 728 1.63 -36.42 -14.00
N GLU A 729 2.16 -37.38 -14.75
CA GLU A 729 3.12 -38.35 -14.23
C GLU A 729 4.51 -37.72 -14.01
N ALA A 730 4.97 -36.86 -14.92
CA ALA A 730 6.22 -36.12 -14.77
C ALA A 730 6.23 -35.25 -13.49
N PHE A 731 5.13 -34.54 -13.20
CA PHE A 731 5.00 -33.76 -11.96
C PHE A 731 5.05 -34.62 -10.69
N LYS A 732 4.36 -35.77 -10.68
CA LYS A 732 4.39 -36.72 -9.54
C LYS A 732 5.76 -37.39 -9.36
N GLN A 733 6.53 -37.50 -10.44
CA GLN A 733 7.89 -38.01 -10.38
C GLN A 733 8.85 -36.97 -9.79
N MET A 734 8.74 -35.70 -10.18
CA MET A 734 9.48 -34.59 -9.57
C MET A 734 9.22 -34.45 -8.06
N GLU A 735 7.96 -34.53 -7.63
CA GLU A 735 7.58 -34.46 -6.20
C GLU A 735 8.15 -35.63 -5.37
N LYS A 736 8.54 -36.74 -6.03
CA LYS A 736 9.18 -37.90 -5.41
C LYS A 736 10.70 -37.80 -5.30
N ASP A 737 11.34 -37.04 -6.19
CA ASP A 737 12.79 -36.87 -6.23
C ASP A 737 13.28 -35.70 -5.34
N GLU A 738 12.36 -34.89 -4.79
CA GLU A 738 12.63 -33.84 -3.76
C GLU A 738 12.28 -34.27 -2.31
N LEU A 739 12.02 -35.56 -2.06
CA LEU A 739 11.76 -36.16 -0.73
C LEU A 739 12.85 -37.14 -0.26
#